data_AF-A0A4S2IVS5-F1
#
_entry.id   AF-A0A4S2IVS5-F1
#
_cell.length_a   1.000
_cell.length_b   1.000
_cell.length_c   1.000
_cell.angle_alpha   90.00
_cell.angle_beta   90.00
_cell.angle_gamma   90.00
#
_symmetry.space_group_name_H-M   'P 1'
#
loop_
_entity.id
_entity.type
_entity.pdbx_description
1 polymer ?
#
loop_
_entity_poly.entity_id
_entity_poly.type
_entity_poly.pdbx_seq_one_letter_code
_entity_poly.pdbx_strand_id
1 'polypeptide(L)'
;MEGNPLLLAAESVLLRRIQTVFVDGPSSSGDGSGPALRRLEAELLGRGHLLSAELHTALGSLGSEELAAAHARLVGLVDDLFGSDRVHTPLFRRFPRTVPRGTEALYVDRVFAFLLQQPDHPCVLCGEARTVFPVSPCAHLVCRLCWDGSDYAGCPVCHRRIDANDPFLRPVRAVGAAKAPLPGPLRLLRLGTERAADAGAVVDSLLARRTPLSPQDRDDLLTLLPLTPAGRGLLPREIPVRETKAMVLGALLRDAPDGLPVQELLTERLTTATDVLRLLAVLSDGDAGLVTLSPFTSPPRPLRRELLAVLDALPTPYLVEDVLRHPTAWKRAAEVLHPFERHARHPRAALAFAVLRGTPVDPGTAFGAALLETAAAHPDAVRVDDSRVDDGRVNEGRVNEGRVGRVRLRPATWAGRLEQAVAEGDAGRAAALAGERPGELVRRLDVLLRLHTCDTLVPELEKALLRGLPKVGPGPLLSALGALRVRTEDRTGRRRVFFPRGEVTRALSVPERRAPLSIGLVTAAVTLLEAELLRRFAAGEPYELSVLDADLADLTVPFTERSTAKALVAVPRGSTQTLPDGAVLRLFLHWTEPQGNRTDLDLSVAFFDAEWKFTGLCDYTNLVHGPQAAVHSGDLTSAPAPQGATEYVDLDLARLAARGDVYAVPLVFSFNNVPFEELPDAFAGFMALPAQGPRDASYDPRTVRQRFDLAGESRVCLPMVVDLGRRRMLWTDTHLTSTGGFQSIGSHGGDQLATTARDLWDQFGSGSRTTLWDLAVWRAAARSPEVAVVCREPEPALLRYRRRPDEDAAAFAGRVSALEDAEERRPHPDPDAAVAELACGTRVFLATVHGSIGPARASGTCYRLFPGAGDASESLNRVTAGDLVAELGSGL
;
A
#
# COMPACT_ATOMS: atom_id res chain seq x y z
N MET A 1 32.56 4.47 -14.44
CA MET A 1 32.52 3.51 -13.32
C MET A 1 31.16 2.84 -13.35
N GLU A 2 31.04 1.72 -14.05
CA GLU A 2 29.82 0.90 -14.00
C GLU A 2 29.89 0.06 -12.72
N GLY A 3 29.22 0.52 -11.66
CA GLY A 3 29.04 -0.28 -10.45
C GLY A 3 28.13 -1.47 -10.74
N ASN A 4 28.25 -2.55 -9.95
CA ASN A 4 27.34 -3.69 -10.04
C ASN A 4 25.89 -3.19 -9.82
N PRO A 5 24.99 -3.30 -10.83
CA PRO A 5 23.62 -2.77 -10.74
C PRO A 5 22.83 -3.31 -9.55
N LEU A 6 23.07 -4.58 -9.18
CA LEU A 6 22.45 -5.22 -8.03
C LEU A 6 22.85 -4.52 -6.72
N LEU A 7 24.12 -4.13 -6.57
CA LEU A 7 24.61 -3.47 -5.36
C LEU A 7 24.01 -2.08 -5.21
N LEU A 8 23.91 -1.31 -6.29
CA LEU A 8 23.29 0.01 -6.25
C LEU A 8 21.79 -0.06 -5.91
N ALA A 9 21.07 -1.04 -6.48
CA ALA A 9 19.67 -1.29 -6.15
C ALA A 9 19.50 -1.68 -4.66
N ALA A 10 20.38 -2.54 -4.14
CA ALA A 10 20.38 -2.91 -2.73
C ALA A 10 20.65 -1.70 -1.81
N GLU A 11 21.62 -0.84 -2.15
CA GLU A 11 21.90 0.39 -1.39
C GLU A 11 20.70 1.36 -1.40
N SER A 12 19.98 1.48 -2.52
CA SER A 12 18.73 2.26 -2.58
C SER A 12 17.66 1.71 -1.62
N VAL A 13 17.51 0.38 -1.55
CA VAL A 13 16.59 -0.27 -0.60
C VAL A 13 17.01 0.00 0.84
N LEU A 14 18.29 -0.16 1.19
CA LEU A 14 18.79 0.03 2.54
C LEU A 14 18.70 1.51 2.98
N LEU A 15 18.99 2.46 2.09
CA LEU A 15 18.78 3.89 2.34
C LEU A 15 17.31 4.18 2.67
N ARG A 16 16.37 3.70 1.85
CA ARG A 16 14.93 3.95 2.08
C ARG A 16 14.43 3.29 3.36
N ARG A 17 14.79 2.03 3.62
CA ARG A 17 14.22 1.25 4.73
C ARG A 17 14.87 1.50 6.07
N ILE A 18 16.19 1.64 6.12
CA ILE A 18 16.99 1.74 7.35
C ILE A 18 17.84 3.01 7.45
N GLN A 19 17.85 3.86 6.42
CA GLN A 19 18.66 5.10 6.34
C GLN A 19 20.17 4.83 6.42
N THR A 20 20.59 3.65 5.97
CA THR A 20 21.98 3.23 5.99
C THR A 20 22.61 3.43 4.61
N VAL A 21 23.82 3.97 4.60
CA VAL A 21 24.66 4.13 3.41
C VAL A 21 26.03 3.52 3.64
N PHE A 22 26.68 3.07 2.56
CA PHE A 22 27.97 2.38 2.64
C PHE A 22 29.05 3.22 2.00
N VAL A 23 30.23 3.19 2.62
CA VAL A 23 31.45 3.81 2.12
C VAL A 23 32.42 2.68 1.84
N ASP A 24 32.74 2.44 0.56
CA ASP A 24 33.76 1.46 0.19
C ASP A 24 35.15 1.91 0.68
N GLY A 25 35.94 0.96 1.18
CA GLY A 25 37.01 1.14 2.18
C GLY A 25 38.17 2.11 1.87
N PRO A 26 39.07 2.33 2.86
CA PRO A 26 40.03 3.42 2.85
C PRO A 26 41.23 3.11 1.95
N SER A 27 41.53 3.98 0.99
CA SER A 27 42.89 4.09 0.50
C SER A 27 43.67 5.07 1.39
N SER A 28 44.92 4.71 1.64
CA SER A 28 45.95 5.42 2.42
C SER A 28 45.71 6.93 2.66
N SER A 29 45.65 7.32 3.95
CA SER A 29 45.86 8.68 4.48
C SER A 29 45.57 9.80 3.48
N GLY A 30 44.29 9.98 3.15
CA GLY A 30 43.83 11.16 2.43
C GLY A 30 43.79 12.35 3.39
N ASP A 31 44.48 13.44 3.04
CA ASP A 31 44.24 14.74 3.62
C ASP A 31 42.86 15.19 3.11
N GLY A 32 41.79 14.74 3.79
CA GLY A 32 40.41 14.95 3.38
C GLY A 32 40.19 16.44 3.14
N SER A 33 39.87 16.82 1.90
CA SER A 33 39.67 18.24 1.61
C SER A 33 38.38 18.70 2.31
N GLY A 34 38.52 19.26 3.52
CA GLY A 34 37.40 19.78 4.31
C GLY A 34 36.38 20.61 3.51
N PRO A 35 36.77 21.38 2.47
CA PRO A 35 35.81 22.03 1.57
C PRO A 35 34.87 21.07 0.80
N ALA A 36 35.36 19.93 0.30
CA ALA A 36 34.54 18.99 -0.47
C ALA A 36 33.52 18.27 0.41
N LEU A 37 33.92 17.83 1.61
CA LEU A 37 33.00 17.22 2.56
C LEU A 37 31.91 18.21 3.01
N ARG A 38 32.28 19.46 3.34
CA ARG A 38 31.31 20.51 3.67
C ARG A 38 30.33 20.79 2.54
N ARG A 39 30.78 20.70 1.28
CA ARG A 39 29.89 20.83 0.12
C ARG A 39 28.88 19.67 0.06
N LEU A 40 29.34 18.43 0.24
CA LEU A 40 28.45 17.27 0.31
C LEU A 40 27.42 17.42 1.44
N GLU A 41 27.86 17.81 2.64
CA GLU A 41 26.97 18.07 3.78
C GLU A 41 25.93 19.15 3.47
N ALA A 42 26.35 20.27 2.88
CA ALA A 42 25.44 21.33 2.47
C ALA A 42 24.43 20.88 1.41
N GLU A 43 24.86 20.06 0.45
CA GLU A 43 24.00 19.51 -0.60
C GLU A 43 22.98 18.49 -0.03
N LEU A 44 23.38 17.64 0.92
CA LEU A 44 22.51 16.70 1.62
C LEU A 44 21.54 17.41 2.56
N LEU A 45 22.01 18.42 3.29
CA LEU A 45 21.15 19.28 4.12
C LEU A 45 20.13 20.01 3.25
N GLY A 46 20.53 20.45 2.06
CA GLY A 46 19.66 21.01 1.02
C GLY A 46 18.59 20.04 0.50
N ARG A 47 18.72 18.75 0.81
CA ARG A 47 17.77 17.66 0.51
C ARG A 47 17.12 17.06 1.76
N GLY A 48 17.31 17.68 2.93
CA GLY A 48 16.70 17.24 4.19
C GLY A 48 17.41 16.07 4.87
N HIS A 49 18.71 15.85 4.59
CA HIS A 49 19.51 14.80 5.21
C HIS A 49 20.66 15.36 6.05
N LEU A 50 20.98 14.65 7.12
CA LEU A 50 22.15 14.87 7.97
C LEU A 50 23.03 13.63 7.96
N LEU A 51 24.34 13.80 8.19
CA LEU A 51 25.25 12.68 8.39
C LEU A 51 25.34 12.32 9.88
N SER A 52 25.39 11.03 10.20
CA SER A 52 25.83 10.59 11.53
C SER A 52 27.31 10.95 11.76
N ALA A 53 27.73 11.03 13.02
CA ALA A 53 29.13 11.32 13.37
C ALA A 53 30.10 10.29 12.76
N GLU A 54 29.71 9.01 12.75
CA GLU A 54 30.49 7.93 12.15
C GLU A 54 30.61 8.08 10.63
N LEU A 55 29.49 8.38 9.95
CA LEU A 55 29.48 8.58 8.50
C LEU A 55 30.29 9.81 8.08
N HIS A 56 30.19 10.91 8.83
CA HIS A 56 31.02 12.10 8.63
C HIS A 56 32.50 11.75 8.72
N THR A 57 32.88 11.00 9.75
CA THR A 57 34.28 10.56 9.97
C THR A 57 34.77 9.66 8.83
N ALA A 58 33.95 8.69 8.41
CA ALA A 58 34.29 7.79 7.32
C ALA A 58 34.49 8.55 5.99
N LEU A 59 33.58 9.45 5.62
CA LEU A 59 33.71 10.27 4.41
C LEU A 59 34.91 11.22 4.48
N GLY A 60 35.21 11.77 5.65
CA GLY A 60 36.36 12.65 5.87
C GLY A 60 37.71 11.94 5.72
N SER A 61 37.74 10.60 5.81
CA SER A 61 38.96 9.80 5.65
C SER A 61 39.29 9.45 4.18
N LEU A 62 38.38 9.72 3.25
CA LEU A 62 38.53 9.37 1.83
C LEU A 62 39.48 10.32 1.08
N GLY A 63 40.17 9.79 0.07
CA GLY A 63 40.86 10.61 -0.92
C GLY A 63 39.89 11.45 -1.77
N SER A 64 40.38 12.47 -2.47
CA SER A 64 39.52 13.40 -3.22
C SER A 64 38.69 12.72 -4.32
N GLU A 65 39.25 11.73 -5.03
CA GLU A 65 38.52 10.99 -6.07
C GLU A 65 37.45 10.07 -5.48
N GLU A 66 37.77 9.39 -4.37
CA GLU A 66 36.84 8.51 -3.65
C GLU A 66 35.70 9.31 -3.02
N LEU A 67 36.00 10.47 -2.43
CA LEU A 67 34.99 11.38 -1.90
C LEU A 67 34.09 11.92 -3.01
N ALA A 68 34.64 12.23 -4.19
CA ALA A 68 33.83 12.64 -5.34
C ALA A 68 32.92 11.50 -5.85
N ALA A 69 33.41 10.26 -5.86
CA ALA A 69 32.61 9.08 -6.20
C ALA A 69 31.50 8.83 -5.16
N ALA A 70 31.83 8.91 -3.87
CA ALA A 70 30.86 8.80 -2.78
C ALA A 70 29.82 9.92 -2.83
N HIS A 71 30.24 11.16 -3.11
CA HIS A 71 29.35 12.30 -3.32
C HIS A 71 28.34 12.00 -4.43
N ALA A 72 28.81 11.68 -5.64
CA ALA A 72 27.93 11.42 -6.78
C ALA A 72 26.92 10.29 -6.49
N ARG A 73 27.37 9.22 -5.84
CA ARG A 73 26.53 8.08 -5.46
C ARG A 73 25.48 8.45 -4.42
N LEU A 74 25.89 9.08 -3.31
CA LEU A 74 25.00 9.44 -2.19
C LEU A 74 23.96 10.46 -2.63
N VAL A 75 24.37 11.49 -3.38
CA VAL A 75 23.44 12.49 -3.90
C VAL A 75 22.47 11.88 -4.88
N GLY A 76 22.92 10.98 -5.78
CA GLY A 76 22.04 10.24 -6.69
C GLY A 76 20.99 9.42 -5.93
N LEU A 77 21.42 8.58 -4.98
CA LEU A 77 20.50 7.76 -4.16
C LEU A 77 19.46 8.60 -3.40
N VAL A 78 19.86 9.76 -2.88
CA VAL A 78 18.94 10.69 -2.19
C VAL A 78 18.01 11.38 -3.19
N ASP A 79 18.49 11.81 -4.34
CA ASP A 79 17.67 12.48 -5.35
C ASP A 79 16.57 11.56 -5.89
N ASP A 80 16.91 10.30 -6.19
CA ASP A 80 15.97 9.25 -6.63
C ASP A 80 14.82 9.05 -5.63
N LEU A 81 15.11 9.08 -4.32
CA LEU A 81 14.10 8.86 -3.27
C LEU A 81 12.99 9.92 -3.25
N PHE A 82 13.29 11.16 -3.65
CA PHE A 82 12.33 12.27 -3.66
C PHE A 82 11.87 12.65 -5.06
N GLY A 83 12.38 12.02 -6.12
CA GLY A 83 12.15 12.48 -7.49
C GLY A 83 12.85 13.81 -7.79
N SER A 84 13.91 14.17 -7.06
CA SER A 84 14.67 15.42 -7.28
C SER A 84 15.66 15.31 -8.46
N ASP A 85 15.90 14.08 -8.88
CA ASP A 85 16.62 13.68 -10.08
C ASP A 85 15.84 13.96 -11.38
N ARG A 86 14.55 14.28 -11.28
CA ARG A 86 13.69 14.65 -12.41
C ARG A 86 13.70 16.14 -12.72
N VAL A 87 13.47 16.47 -13.99
CA VAL A 87 13.29 17.85 -14.44
C VAL A 87 11.83 18.27 -14.23
N HIS A 88 11.58 18.96 -13.13
CA HIS A 88 10.25 19.50 -12.84
C HIS A 88 9.99 20.76 -13.63
N THR A 89 9.09 20.70 -14.62
CA THR A 89 8.73 21.86 -15.44
C THR A 89 7.24 21.86 -15.74
N PRO A 90 6.47 22.79 -15.15
CA PRO A 90 5.07 22.99 -15.50
C PRO A 90 4.91 23.74 -16.83
N LEU A 91 3.68 23.75 -17.37
CA LEU A 91 3.35 24.52 -18.58
C LEU A 91 3.70 26.00 -18.41
N PHE A 92 3.26 26.63 -17.30
CA PHE A 92 3.58 28.02 -16.96
C PHE A 92 4.81 28.11 -16.07
N ARG A 93 5.94 28.52 -16.63
CA ARG A 93 7.28 28.56 -15.98
C ARG A 93 7.35 29.47 -14.76
N ARG A 94 6.52 30.52 -14.67
CA ARG A 94 6.43 31.42 -13.49
C ARG A 94 5.21 31.15 -12.62
N PHE A 95 4.69 29.92 -12.65
CA PHE A 95 3.66 29.43 -11.72
C PHE A 95 3.97 29.83 -10.26
N PRO A 96 2.97 30.23 -9.45
CA PRO A 96 1.55 30.42 -9.80
C PRO A 96 1.20 31.81 -10.35
N ARG A 97 2.18 32.71 -10.52
CA ARG A 97 1.94 34.14 -10.72
C ARG A 97 1.39 34.50 -12.09
N THR A 98 1.76 33.75 -13.11
CA THR A 98 1.46 34.04 -14.51
C THR A 98 0.35 33.17 -15.09
N VAL A 99 -0.25 32.31 -14.27
CA VAL A 99 -1.39 31.48 -14.69
C VAL A 99 -2.54 32.39 -15.14
N PRO A 100 -3.08 32.21 -16.37
CA PRO A 100 -4.19 33.01 -16.87
C PRO A 100 -5.42 32.91 -15.98
N ARG A 101 -6.02 34.05 -15.64
CA ARG A 101 -7.24 34.10 -14.81
C ARG A 101 -8.51 33.70 -15.57
N GLY A 102 -8.53 33.91 -16.89
CA GLY A 102 -9.64 33.54 -17.77
C GLY A 102 -9.29 32.30 -18.57
N THR A 103 -9.53 31.11 -18.02
CA THR A 103 -9.25 29.84 -18.71
C THR A 103 -10.08 29.68 -19.98
N GLU A 104 -11.34 30.12 -19.97
CA GLU A 104 -12.20 30.11 -21.16
C GLU A 104 -11.65 31.01 -22.28
N ALA A 105 -11.21 32.23 -21.95
CA ALA A 105 -10.61 33.14 -22.94
C ALA A 105 -9.33 32.54 -23.54
N LEU A 106 -8.46 31.96 -22.70
CA LEU A 106 -7.28 31.24 -23.16
C LEU A 106 -7.65 30.09 -24.09
N TYR A 107 -8.67 29.30 -23.74
CA TYR A 107 -9.15 28.21 -24.58
C TYR A 107 -9.67 28.71 -25.93
N VAL A 108 -10.47 29.77 -25.96
CA VAL A 108 -10.98 30.39 -27.18
C VAL A 108 -9.82 30.86 -28.07
N ASP A 109 -8.87 31.61 -27.52
CA ASP A 109 -7.70 32.09 -28.25
C ASP A 109 -6.89 30.93 -28.86
N ARG A 110 -6.70 29.85 -28.10
CA ARG A 110 -6.02 28.63 -28.55
C ARG A 110 -6.76 27.95 -29.70
N VAL A 111 -8.07 27.77 -29.57
CA VAL A 111 -8.90 27.10 -30.58
C VAL A 111 -8.96 27.94 -31.86
N PHE A 112 -9.11 29.26 -31.74
CA PHE A 112 -9.07 30.16 -32.90
C PHE A 112 -7.73 30.11 -33.61
N ALA A 113 -6.62 30.16 -32.86
CA ALA A 113 -5.28 30.03 -33.42
C ALA A 113 -5.08 28.67 -34.11
N PHE A 114 -5.51 27.58 -33.48
CA PHE A 114 -5.41 26.23 -34.03
C PHE A 114 -6.20 26.06 -35.34
N LEU A 115 -7.45 26.54 -35.37
CA LEU A 115 -8.36 26.32 -36.50
C LEU A 115 -8.16 27.29 -37.66
N LEU A 116 -7.79 28.55 -37.39
CA LEU A 116 -7.85 29.62 -38.38
C LEU A 116 -6.48 30.14 -38.83
N GLN A 117 -5.41 29.93 -38.06
CA GLN A 117 -4.09 30.45 -38.42
C GLN A 117 -3.50 29.72 -39.63
N GLN A 118 -2.99 30.49 -40.59
CA GLN A 118 -2.24 30.00 -41.76
C GLN A 118 -0.84 30.64 -41.80
N PRO A 119 0.17 30.03 -42.46
CA PRO A 119 1.57 30.49 -42.39
C PRO A 119 1.80 31.93 -42.84
N ASP A 120 1.12 32.37 -43.90
CA ASP A 120 1.31 33.69 -44.51
C ASP A 120 0.26 34.74 -44.08
N HIS A 121 -0.70 34.34 -43.25
CA HIS A 121 -1.73 35.24 -42.76
C HIS A 121 -1.20 36.10 -41.60
N PRO A 122 -1.68 37.35 -41.45
CA PRO A 122 -1.55 38.06 -40.19
C PRO A 122 -2.10 37.22 -39.03
N CYS A 123 -1.62 37.48 -37.81
CA CYS A 123 -2.08 36.73 -36.65
C CYS A 123 -3.60 36.86 -36.49
N VAL A 124 -4.30 35.74 -36.35
CA VAL A 124 -5.78 35.73 -36.18
C VAL A 124 -6.26 36.37 -34.88
N LEU A 125 -5.36 36.57 -33.90
CA LEU A 125 -5.69 37.19 -32.62
C LEU A 125 -5.39 38.69 -32.60
N CYS A 126 -4.17 39.10 -32.99
CA CYS A 126 -3.76 40.52 -32.93
C CYS A 126 -3.74 41.25 -34.27
N GLY A 127 -3.92 40.56 -35.40
CA GLY A 127 -3.90 41.13 -36.74
C GLY A 127 -2.50 41.51 -37.27
N GLU A 128 -1.43 41.27 -36.51
CA GLU A 128 -0.07 41.67 -36.89
C GLU A 128 0.58 40.68 -37.87
N ALA A 129 1.23 41.20 -38.91
CA ALA A 129 1.89 40.40 -39.94
C ALA A 129 3.30 39.96 -39.53
N ARG A 130 3.81 38.85 -40.11
CA ARG A 130 5.19 38.33 -39.90
C ARG A 130 5.55 38.02 -38.44
N THR A 131 4.56 37.73 -37.60
CA THR A 131 4.75 37.39 -36.18
C THR A 131 4.51 35.91 -35.88
N VAL A 132 3.96 35.16 -36.85
CA VAL A 132 3.50 33.79 -36.71
C VAL A 132 4.57 32.84 -37.23
N PHE A 133 4.99 31.89 -36.40
CA PHE A 133 6.02 30.92 -36.75
C PHE A 133 5.63 29.52 -36.26
N PRO A 134 5.99 28.44 -36.98
CA PRO A 134 5.79 27.09 -36.49
C PRO A 134 6.69 26.81 -35.27
N VAL A 135 6.21 25.97 -34.36
CA VAL A 135 7.00 25.46 -33.22
C VAL A 135 7.24 23.94 -33.34
N SER A 136 8.43 23.47 -32.99
CA SER A 136 8.82 22.05 -33.06
C SER A 136 8.45 21.28 -31.79
N PRO A 137 7.94 20.04 -31.84
CA PRO A 137 7.75 19.19 -33.01
C PRO A 137 6.32 19.21 -33.57
N CYS A 138 5.40 19.93 -32.93
CA CYS A 138 3.97 19.87 -33.30
C CYS A 138 3.60 20.69 -34.55
N ALA A 139 4.51 21.54 -35.03
CA ALA A 139 4.34 22.43 -36.19
C ALA A 139 3.17 23.43 -36.09
N HIS A 140 2.61 23.64 -34.90
CA HIS A 140 1.59 24.67 -34.70
C HIS A 140 2.15 26.06 -34.96
N LEU A 141 1.33 26.89 -35.62
CA LEU A 141 1.65 28.27 -35.94
C LEU A 141 1.34 29.17 -34.74
N VAL A 142 2.39 29.78 -34.17
CA VAL A 142 2.32 30.56 -32.93
C VAL A 142 2.77 32.00 -33.18
N CYS A 143 1.93 32.97 -32.83
CA CYS A 143 2.26 34.40 -32.86
C CYS A 143 3.15 34.79 -31.68
N ARG A 144 4.37 35.25 -31.95
CA ARG A 144 5.35 35.64 -30.92
C ARG A 144 5.02 36.94 -30.17
N LEU A 145 3.94 37.63 -30.56
CA LEU A 145 3.40 38.79 -29.84
C LEU A 145 2.26 38.40 -28.90
N CYS A 146 1.32 37.55 -29.36
CA CYS A 146 0.23 37.05 -28.51
C CYS A 146 0.75 36.07 -27.46
N TRP A 147 1.78 35.29 -27.80
CA TRP A 147 2.51 34.42 -26.89
C TRP A 147 3.99 34.75 -27.01
N ASP A 148 4.56 35.42 -26.01
CA ASP A 148 5.94 35.89 -26.08
C ASP A 148 6.98 34.80 -25.79
N GLY A 149 6.53 33.62 -25.37
CA GLY A 149 7.37 32.45 -25.05
C GLY A 149 8.26 32.63 -23.82
N SER A 150 8.06 33.70 -23.04
CA SER A 150 8.76 33.93 -21.77
C SER A 150 8.23 33.07 -20.63
N ASP A 151 7.00 32.57 -20.76
CA ASP A 151 6.31 31.87 -19.68
C ASP A 151 5.92 30.43 -19.99
N TYR A 152 5.90 30.02 -21.26
CA TYR A 152 5.47 28.68 -21.64
C TYR A 152 6.65 27.72 -21.66
N ALA A 153 6.44 26.49 -21.19
CA ALA A 153 7.36 25.36 -21.37
C ALA A 153 6.97 24.43 -22.53
N GLY A 154 5.77 24.59 -23.08
CA GLY A 154 5.23 23.85 -24.21
C GLY A 154 4.69 24.76 -25.30
N CYS A 155 4.07 24.17 -26.32
CA CYS A 155 3.32 24.90 -27.33
C CYS A 155 2.10 25.58 -26.67
N PRO A 156 1.88 26.89 -26.83
CA PRO A 156 0.72 27.55 -26.23
C PRO A 156 -0.61 27.11 -26.85
N VAL A 157 -0.60 26.47 -28.02
CA VAL A 157 -1.80 26.00 -28.72
C VAL A 157 -2.19 24.61 -28.26
N CYS A 158 -1.34 23.61 -28.50
CA CYS A 158 -1.64 22.21 -28.18
C CYS A 158 -1.07 21.73 -26.85
N HIS A 159 -0.37 22.57 -26.09
CA HIS A 159 0.23 22.24 -24.79
C HIS A 159 1.29 21.13 -24.79
N ARG A 160 1.56 20.50 -25.93
CA ARG A 160 2.66 19.56 -26.11
C ARG A 160 4.00 20.22 -25.75
N ARG A 161 4.88 19.47 -25.10
CA ARG A 161 6.27 19.87 -24.88
C ARG A 161 6.96 20.10 -26.24
N ILE A 162 7.69 21.21 -26.35
CA ILE A 162 8.41 21.61 -27.57
C ILE A 162 9.91 21.47 -27.38
N ASP A 163 10.67 21.50 -28.49
CA ASP A 163 12.13 21.44 -28.44
C ASP A 163 12.66 22.55 -27.52
N ALA A 164 13.53 22.18 -26.58
CA ALA A 164 14.12 23.12 -25.62
C ALA A 164 14.90 24.26 -26.29
N ASN A 165 15.37 24.06 -27.53
CA ASN A 165 16.09 25.05 -28.32
C ASN A 165 15.19 25.81 -29.32
N ASP A 166 13.87 25.58 -29.32
CA ASP A 166 12.95 26.27 -30.21
C ASP A 166 13.01 27.79 -29.96
N PRO A 167 13.16 28.65 -31.01
CA PRO A 167 13.26 30.10 -30.84
C PRO A 167 12.05 30.78 -30.19
N PHE A 168 10.90 30.09 -30.09
CA PHE A 168 9.77 30.55 -29.30
C PHE A 168 10.11 30.62 -27.81
N LEU A 169 10.82 29.62 -27.27
CA LEU A 169 11.15 29.57 -25.85
C LEU A 169 12.22 30.61 -25.51
N ARG A 170 11.81 31.66 -24.80
CA ARG A 170 12.78 32.65 -24.32
C ARG A 170 13.55 32.11 -23.11
N PRO A 171 14.86 32.40 -23.00
CA PRO A 171 15.61 32.10 -21.80
C PRO A 171 14.99 32.82 -20.61
N VAL A 172 14.47 32.07 -19.66
CA VAL A 172 14.10 32.61 -18.36
C VAL A 172 15.37 32.53 -17.51
N ARG A 173 15.80 33.65 -16.91
CA ARG A 173 16.85 33.58 -15.88
C ARG A 173 16.36 32.57 -14.85
N ALA A 174 17.13 31.50 -14.62
CA ALA A 174 16.89 30.63 -13.49
C ALA A 174 16.85 31.54 -12.25
N VAL A 175 15.66 31.74 -11.69
CA VAL A 175 15.53 32.43 -10.43
C VAL A 175 16.06 31.42 -9.43
N GLY A 176 17.36 31.49 -9.16
CA GLY A 176 17.96 30.83 -8.01
C GLY A 176 17.37 31.49 -6.79
N ALA A 177 16.21 31.02 -6.36
CA ALA A 177 15.70 31.40 -5.06
C ALA A 177 16.75 30.95 -4.05
N ALA A 178 17.32 31.90 -3.32
CA ALA A 178 18.03 31.60 -2.09
C ALA A 178 17.04 30.80 -1.24
N LYS A 179 17.27 29.49 -1.15
CA LYS A 179 16.42 28.56 -0.42
C LYS A 179 16.40 29.05 1.04
N ALA A 180 15.29 29.66 1.44
CA ALA A 180 15.10 30.05 2.84
C ALA A 180 15.33 28.81 3.74
N PRO A 181 15.85 28.98 4.97
CA PRO A 181 16.10 27.85 5.84
C PRO A 181 14.80 27.29 6.45
N LEU A 182 14.68 25.95 6.45
CA LEU A 182 13.83 25.08 7.30
C LEU A 182 12.28 25.11 7.07
N PRO A 183 11.46 24.14 7.56
CA PRO A 183 11.71 22.94 8.37
C PRO A 183 11.09 21.66 7.74
N GLY A 184 11.85 20.94 6.93
CA GLY A 184 11.54 19.52 6.64
C GLY A 184 12.04 18.66 7.79
N PRO A 185 11.41 17.50 8.12
CA PRO A 185 12.03 16.55 9.04
C PRO A 185 13.39 16.16 8.47
N LEU A 186 14.43 16.41 9.25
CA LEU A 186 15.77 15.99 8.89
C LEU A 186 15.87 14.47 9.08
N ARG A 187 16.44 13.80 8.07
CA ARG A 187 16.69 12.36 8.07
C ARG A 187 18.17 12.12 8.34
N LEU A 188 18.48 11.39 9.40
CA LEU A 188 19.87 11.03 9.69
C LEU A 188 20.30 9.84 8.81
N LEU A 189 21.35 10.03 8.02
CA LEU A 189 22.04 8.98 7.28
C LEU A 189 23.08 8.32 8.18
N ARG A 190 23.03 6.99 8.28
CA ARG A 190 23.91 6.17 9.11
C ARG A 190 24.93 5.44 8.26
N LEU A 191 26.12 5.23 8.80
CA LEU A 191 27.14 4.39 8.17
C LEU A 191 26.76 2.92 8.36
N GLY A 192 26.72 2.16 7.27
CA GLY A 192 26.56 0.70 7.30
C GLY A 192 27.90 0.00 7.46
N THR A 193 27.92 -1.08 8.23
CA THR A 193 29.14 -1.88 8.47
C THR A 193 29.29 -3.00 7.45
N GLU A 194 28.25 -3.83 7.28
CA GLU A 194 28.28 -4.99 6.39
C GLU A 194 26.96 -5.12 5.62
N ARG A 195 27.00 -4.81 4.32
CA ARG A 195 25.82 -4.80 3.43
C ARG A 195 24.99 -6.08 3.50
N ALA A 196 25.65 -7.23 3.52
CA ALA A 196 24.98 -8.53 3.55
C ALA A 196 24.24 -8.76 4.88
N ALA A 197 24.77 -8.27 6.00
CA ALA A 197 24.14 -8.36 7.31
C ALA A 197 22.91 -7.44 7.39
N ASP A 198 23.05 -6.19 6.93
CA ASP A 198 21.92 -5.25 6.88
C ASP A 198 20.81 -5.71 5.93
N ALA A 199 21.18 -6.24 4.77
CA ALA A 199 20.25 -6.89 3.84
C ALA A 199 19.57 -8.11 4.48
N GLY A 200 20.34 -8.93 5.22
CA GLY A 200 19.83 -10.07 5.97
C GLY A 200 18.76 -9.68 6.99
N ALA A 201 19.04 -8.67 7.82
CA ALA A 201 18.10 -8.18 8.83
C ALA A 201 16.79 -7.67 8.21
N VAL A 202 16.87 -6.95 7.08
CA VAL A 202 15.69 -6.47 6.35
C VAL A 202 14.90 -7.64 5.75
N VAL A 203 15.58 -8.59 5.10
CA VAL A 203 14.93 -9.78 4.50
C VAL A 203 14.26 -10.62 5.58
N ASP A 204 14.92 -10.87 6.71
CA ASP A 204 14.35 -11.63 7.81
C ASP A 204 13.09 -10.96 8.38
N SER A 205 13.11 -9.63 8.55
CA SER A 205 11.91 -8.86 8.94
C SER A 205 10.78 -9.00 7.93
N LEU A 206 11.06 -8.91 6.62
CA LEU A 206 10.07 -9.06 5.55
C LEU A 206 9.50 -10.49 5.47
N LEU A 207 10.34 -11.52 5.66
CA LEU A 207 9.92 -12.92 5.68
C LEU A 207 9.08 -13.26 6.93
N ALA A 208 9.35 -12.59 8.05
CA ALA A 208 8.59 -12.76 9.29
C ALA A 208 7.22 -12.08 9.27
N ARG A 209 6.90 -11.27 8.24
CA ARG A 209 5.60 -10.59 8.14
C ARG A 209 4.43 -11.55 8.15
N ARG A 210 3.34 -11.11 8.80
CA ARG A 210 2.07 -11.86 8.91
C ARG A 210 0.94 -11.27 8.07
N THR A 211 1.21 -10.17 7.37
CA THR A 211 0.33 -9.54 6.40
C THR A 211 0.98 -9.58 5.01
N PRO A 212 0.20 -9.68 3.92
CA PRO A 212 0.75 -9.65 2.57
C PRO A 212 1.61 -8.40 2.35
N LEU A 213 2.84 -8.60 1.86
CA LEU A 213 3.79 -7.52 1.57
C LEU A 213 3.22 -6.55 0.53
N SER A 214 3.50 -5.26 0.74
CA SER A 214 3.26 -4.20 -0.25
C SER A 214 4.10 -4.40 -1.50
N PRO A 215 3.75 -3.79 -2.65
CA PRO A 215 4.57 -3.83 -3.85
C PRO A 215 6.02 -3.38 -3.60
N GLN A 216 6.21 -2.32 -2.80
CA GLN A 216 7.56 -1.88 -2.40
C GLN A 216 8.29 -2.97 -1.61
N ASP A 217 7.65 -3.54 -0.59
CA ASP A 217 8.27 -4.58 0.25
C ASP A 217 8.60 -5.86 -0.54
N ARG A 218 7.81 -6.19 -1.57
CA ARG A 218 8.09 -7.30 -2.49
C ARG A 218 9.35 -7.07 -3.30
N ASP A 219 9.47 -5.88 -3.90
CA ASP A 219 10.63 -5.51 -4.69
C ASP A 219 11.88 -5.40 -3.82
N ASP A 220 11.74 -4.86 -2.60
CA ASP A 220 12.81 -4.80 -1.61
C ASP A 220 13.30 -6.20 -1.23
N LEU A 221 12.36 -7.11 -0.94
CA LEU A 221 12.66 -8.50 -0.64
C LEU A 221 13.43 -9.15 -1.80
N LEU A 222 12.92 -9.07 -3.03
CA LEU A 222 13.53 -9.73 -4.18
C LEU A 222 14.88 -9.11 -4.57
N THR A 223 15.04 -7.79 -4.38
CA THR A 223 16.30 -7.08 -4.64
C THR A 223 17.38 -7.48 -3.65
N LEU A 224 17.04 -7.61 -2.36
CA LEU A 224 18.00 -7.95 -1.31
C LEU A 224 18.24 -9.45 -1.16
N LEU A 225 17.26 -10.30 -1.50
CA LEU A 225 17.31 -11.75 -1.30
C LEU A 225 18.63 -12.39 -1.77
N PRO A 226 19.17 -12.11 -2.97
CA PRO A 226 20.42 -12.72 -3.45
C PRO A 226 21.65 -12.44 -2.57
N LEU A 227 21.62 -11.38 -1.77
CA LEU A 227 22.73 -10.98 -0.89
C LEU A 227 22.70 -11.67 0.48
N THR A 228 21.67 -12.47 0.76
CA THR A 228 21.38 -13.01 2.09
C THR A 228 21.51 -14.54 2.16
N PRO A 229 21.63 -15.13 3.36
CA PRO A 229 21.54 -16.59 3.55
C PRO A 229 20.25 -17.20 2.97
N ALA A 230 19.12 -16.49 3.07
CA ALA A 230 17.84 -16.93 2.52
C ALA A 230 17.89 -17.09 0.98
N GLY A 231 18.62 -16.22 0.28
CA GLY A 231 18.87 -16.35 -1.17
C GLY A 231 19.72 -17.55 -1.56
N ARG A 232 20.37 -18.20 -0.59
CA ARG A 232 21.11 -19.47 -0.77
C ARG A 232 20.31 -20.69 -0.30
N GLY A 233 19.03 -20.52 0.03
CA GLY A 233 18.15 -21.59 0.51
C GLY A 233 18.11 -21.77 2.03
N LEU A 234 18.84 -20.98 2.81
CA LEU A 234 18.78 -21.00 4.28
C LEU A 234 17.57 -20.17 4.76
N LEU A 235 16.37 -20.72 4.54
CA LEU A 235 15.12 -20.06 4.87
C LEU A 235 14.75 -20.19 6.34
N PRO A 236 14.06 -19.20 6.93
CA PRO A 236 13.50 -19.31 8.28
C PRO A 236 12.53 -20.50 8.37
N ARG A 237 12.29 -20.99 9.59
CA ARG A 237 11.39 -22.13 9.85
C ARG A 237 9.99 -21.89 9.29
N GLU A 238 9.48 -20.67 9.39
CA GLU A 238 8.17 -20.28 8.87
C GLU A 238 8.30 -19.03 7.99
N ILE A 239 7.56 -19.03 6.86
CA ILE A 239 7.21 -17.82 6.10
C ILE A 239 5.68 -17.73 6.17
N PRO A 240 5.11 -16.94 7.09
CA PRO A 240 3.67 -17.01 7.42
C PRO A 240 2.77 -16.68 6.23
N VAL A 241 3.19 -15.71 5.41
CA VAL A 241 2.46 -15.26 4.24
C VAL A 241 2.74 -16.18 3.07
N ARG A 242 1.69 -16.89 2.63
CA ARG A 242 1.77 -17.87 1.52
C ARG A 242 2.24 -17.30 0.20
N GLU A 243 1.95 -16.03 -0.05
CA GLU A 243 2.35 -15.31 -1.27
C GLU A 243 3.84 -14.98 -1.22
N THR A 244 4.34 -14.46 -0.09
CA THR A 244 5.77 -14.26 0.18
C THR A 244 6.54 -15.55 0.03
N LYS A 245 6.04 -16.65 0.61
CA LYS A 245 6.64 -17.97 0.45
C LYS A 245 6.74 -18.39 -1.02
N ALA A 246 5.67 -18.21 -1.81
CA ALA A 246 5.70 -18.57 -3.23
C ALA A 246 6.68 -17.72 -4.04
N MET A 247 6.80 -16.42 -3.76
CA MET A 247 7.77 -15.54 -4.43
C MET A 247 9.22 -15.96 -4.13
N VAL A 248 9.53 -16.24 -2.86
CA VAL A 248 10.87 -16.68 -2.44
C VAL A 248 11.23 -18.04 -3.06
N LEU A 249 10.30 -19.00 -3.01
CA LEU A 249 10.50 -20.30 -3.66
C LEU A 249 10.66 -20.14 -5.18
N GLY A 250 9.87 -19.26 -5.81
CA GLY A 250 10.00 -18.96 -7.24
C GLY A 250 11.37 -18.39 -7.60
N ALA A 251 11.87 -17.43 -6.83
CA ALA A 251 13.20 -16.85 -7.00
C ALA A 251 14.30 -17.91 -6.86
N LEU A 252 14.25 -18.74 -5.81
CA LEU A 252 15.20 -19.84 -5.58
C LEU A 252 15.15 -20.92 -6.68
N LEU A 253 14.03 -21.12 -7.36
CA LEU A 253 13.94 -22.10 -8.44
C LEU A 253 14.40 -21.56 -9.80
N ARG A 254 14.29 -20.25 -10.03
CA ARG A 254 14.78 -19.61 -11.27
C ARG A 254 16.31 -19.58 -11.29
N ASP A 255 16.90 -19.17 -10.17
CA ASP A 255 18.35 -19.03 -10.00
C ASP A 255 18.82 -19.98 -8.90
N ALA A 256 18.63 -21.29 -9.12
CA ALA A 256 18.90 -22.33 -8.12
C ALA A 256 20.37 -22.30 -7.65
N PRO A 257 20.62 -22.05 -6.35
CA PRO A 257 21.95 -22.17 -5.78
C PRO A 257 22.47 -23.60 -5.91
N ASP A 258 23.78 -23.74 -6.11
CA ASP A 258 24.44 -25.04 -6.18
C ASP A 258 24.13 -25.88 -4.93
N GLY A 259 23.61 -27.09 -5.15
CA GLY A 259 23.30 -28.04 -4.07
C GLY A 259 21.95 -27.85 -3.37
N LEU A 260 21.06 -26.96 -3.83
CA LEU A 260 19.72 -26.79 -3.24
C LEU A 260 18.87 -28.08 -3.38
N PRO A 261 18.42 -28.72 -2.29
CA PRO A 261 17.61 -29.94 -2.34
C PRO A 261 16.14 -29.61 -2.67
N VAL A 262 15.86 -29.34 -3.96
CA VAL A 262 14.55 -28.85 -4.44
C VAL A 262 13.39 -29.73 -3.98
N GLN A 263 13.52 -31.06 -4.04
CA GLN A 263 12.42 -31.97 -3.68
C GLN A 263 12.04 -31.86 -2.20
N GLU A 264 13.03 -31.83 -1.31
CA GLU A 264 12.82 -31.70 0.14
C GLU A 264 12.23 -30.33 0.46
N LEU A 265 12.78 -29.28 -0.15
CA LEU A 265 12.28 -27.92 0.00
C LEU A 265 10.81 -27.79 -0.40
N LEU A 266 10.42 -28.32 -1.57
CA LEU A 266 9.02 -28.23 -2.02
C LEU A 266 8.08 -29.04 -1.13
N THR A 267 8.50 -30.23 -0.69
CA THR A 267 7.69 -31.10 0.18
C THR A 267 7.48 -30.46 1.56
N GLU A 268 8.51 -29.84 2.12
CA GLU A 268 8.44 -29.14 3.41
C GLU A 268 7.57 -27.87 3.30
N ARG A 269 7.74 -27.10 2.22
CA ARG A 269 7.20 -25.73 2.15
C ARG A 269 5.82 -25.64 1.51
N LEU A 270 5.41 -26.56 0.64
CA LEU A 270 4.09 -26.53 -0.02
C LEU A 270 3.05 -27.35 0.77
N THR A 271 2.38 -26.70 1.72
CA THR A 271 1.47 -27.39 2.66
C THR A 271 -0.01 -27.29 2.30
N THR A 272 -0.36 -26.61 1.20
CA THR A 272 -1.73 -26.54 0.67
C THR A 272 -1.71 -26.64 -0.85
N ALA A 273 -2.83 -27.03 -1.46
CA ALA A 273 -2.91 -27.06 -2.92
C ALA A 273 -2.75 -25.64 -3.46
N THR A 274 -3.33 -24.65 -2.80
CA THR A 274 -3.18 -23.25 -3.21
C THR A 274 -1.72 -22.79 -3.20
N ASP A 275 -0.84 -23.32 -2.33
CA ASP A 275 0.60 -23.01 -2.39
C ASP A 275 1.25 -23.50 -3.69
N VAL A 276 0.87 -24.68 -4.18
CA VAL A 276 1.31 -25.21 -5.49
C VAL A 276 0.84 -24.29 -6.61
N LEU A 277 -0.41 -23.85 -6.58
CA LEU A 277 -0.96 -22.93 -7.58
C LEU A 277 -0.22 -21.58 -7.60
N ARG A 278 0.08 -21.03 -6.41
CA ARG A 278 0.85 -19.78 -6.29
C ARG A 278 2.26 -19.92 -6.84
N LEU A 279 2.96 -21.01 -6.51
CA LEU A 279 4.30 -21.25 -7.04
C LEU A 279 4.27 -21.38 -8.56
N LEU A 280 3.30 -22.11 -9.12
CA LEU A 280 3.14 -22.26 -10.55
C LEU A 280 2.85 -20.90 -11.23
N ALA A 281 2.04 -20.05 -10.61
CA ALA A 281 1.77 -18.69 -11.08
C ALA A 281 3.07 -17.87 -11.11
N VAL A 282 3.83 -17.85 -10.01
CA VAL A 282 5.12 -17.14 -9.94
C VAL A 282 6.10 -17.66 -10.99
N LEU A 283 6.22 -18.96 -11.19
CA LEU A 283 7.12 -19.53 -12.21
C LEU A 283 6.68 -19.21 -13.65
N SER A 284 5.45 -18.76 -13.84
CA SER A 284 4.90 -18.34 -15.13
C SER A 284 4.79 -16.81 -15.25
N ASP A 285 5.58 -16.06 -14.47
CA ASP A 285 5.57 -14.59 -14.42
C ASP A 285 4.22 -13.96 -14.02
N GLY A 286 3.38 -14.72 -13.31
CA GLY A 286 2.09 -14.26 -12.77
C GLY A 286 2.13 -13.86 -11.29
N ASP A 287 1.01 -13.28 -10.81
CA ASP A 287 0.86 -12.84 -9.42
C ASP A 287 0.76 -14.02 -8.43
N ALA A 288 1.68 -14.06 -7.46
CA ALA A 288 1.62 -14.98 -6.30
C ALA A 288 0.33 -14.81 -5.48
N GLY A 289 -0.30 -13.65 -5.59
CA GLY A 289 -1.59 -13.33 -5.01
C GLY A 289 -2.79 -13.94 -5.73
N LEU A 290 -2.65 -14.58 -6.90
CA LEU A 290 -3.76 -15.19 -7.66
C LEU A 290 -4.97 -14.25 -7.83
N VAL A 291 -4.72 -12.94 -7.93
CA VAL A 291 -5.77 -11.95 -8.13
C VAL A 291 -6.21 -11.94 -9.58
N THR A 292 -5.22 -11.78 -10.47
CA THR A 292 -5.38 -11.95 -11.91
C THR A 292 -5.12 -13.38 -12.30
N LEU A 293 -5.80 -13.79 -13.38
CA LEU A 293 -5.63 -15.14 -13.91
C LEU A 293 -4.26 -15.23 -14.60
N SER A 294 -3.35 -15.98 -14.01
CA SER A 294 -2.00 -16.13 -14.57
C SER A 294 -2.00 -16.96 -15.86
N PRO A 295 -1.18 -16.58 -16.86
CA PRO A 295 -0.88 -17.46 -17.98
C PRO A 295 0.09 -18.55 -17.49
N PHE A 296 -0.36 -19.80 -17.35
CA PHE A 296 0.53 -20.87 -16.88
C PHE A 296 1.40 -21.43 -18.01
N THR A 297 2.70 -21.53 -17.78
CA THR A 297 3.65 -22.19 -18.67
C THR A 297 3.92 -23.62 -18.21
N SER A 298 4.38 -24.48 -19.12
CA SER A 298 4.68 -25.88 -18.80
C SER A 298 5.93 -25.99 -17.94
N PRO A 299 5.85 -26.46 -16.67
CA PRO A 299 7.04 -26.66 -15.87
C PRO A 299 7.88 -27.83 -16.41
N PRO A 300 9.20 -27.87 -16.14
CA PRO A 300 10.04 -29.01 -16.47
C PRO A 300 9.45 -30.32 -15.91
N ARG A 301 9.59 -31.42 -16.67
CA ARG A 301 9.02 -32.74 -16.29
C ARG A 301 9.36 -33.17 -14.85
N PRO A 302 10.60 -33.00 -14.33
CA PRO A 302 10.90 -33.31 -12.94
C PRO A 302 10.06 -32.48 -11.97
N LEU A 303 10.03 -31.16 -12.13
CA LEU A 303 9.25 -30.25 -11.28
C LEU A 303 7.75 -30.58 -11.34
N ARG A 304 7.19 -30.81 -12.53
CA ARG A 304 5.79 -31.23 -12.71
C ARG A 304 5.43 -32.46 -11.87
N ARG A 305 6.32 -33.46 -11.84
CA ARG A 305 6.13 -34.70 -11.07
C ARG A 305 6.18 -34.43 -9.57
N GLU A 306 7.10 -33.58 -9.10
CA GLU A 306 7.17 -33.22 -7.69
C GLU A 306 5.93 -32.42 -7.25
N LEU A 307 5.45 -31.46 -8.05
CA LEU A 307 4.23 -30.70 -7.75
C LEU A 307 2.98 -31.60 -7.67
N LEU A 308 2.85 -32.60 -8.57
CA LEU A 308 1.76 -33.58 -8.50
C LEU A 308 1.89 -34.52 -7.29
N ALA A 309 3.11 -34.89 -6.91
CA ALA A 309 3.35 -35.69 -5.70
C ALA A 309 2.97 -34.92 -4.43
N VAL A 310 3.32 -33.64 -4.36
CA VAL A 310 2.90 -32.73 -3.28
C VAL A 310 1.37 -32.65 -3.21
N LEU A 311 0.70 -32.39 -4.33
CA LEU A 311 -0.77 -32.32 -4.38
C LEU A 311 -1.41 -33.62 -3.90
N ASP A 312 -0.89 -34.77 -4.36
CA ASP A 312 -1.42 -36.06 -3.95
C ASP A 312 -1.26 -36.28 -2.45
N ALA A 313 -0.13 -35.89 -1.85
CA ALA A 313 0.15 -36.10 -0.42
C ALA A 313 -0.79 -35.33 0.53
N LEU A 314 -1.47 -34.28 0.06
CA LEU A 314 -2.38 -33.48 0.88
C LEU A 314 -3.61 -34.26 1.35
N PRO A 315 -4.24 -33.88 2.48
CA PRO A 315 -5.49 -34.49 2.88
C PRO A 315 -6.61 -34.18 1.87
N THR A 316 -7.26 -35.23 1.38
CA THR A 316 -8.22 -35.16 0.26
C THR A 316 -9.33 -34.12 0.44
N PRO A 317 -9.97 -33.95 1.62
CA PRO A 317 -10.99 -32.90 1.81
C PRO A 317 -10.46 -31.49 1.55
N TYR A 318 -9.27 -31.16 2.04
CA TYR A 318 -8.66 -29.84 1.83
C TYR A 318 -8.23 -29.64 0.38
N LEU A 319 -7.68 -30.68 -0.26
CA LEU A 319 -7.30 -30.64 -1.66
C LEU A 319 -8.52 -30.34 -2.55
N VAL A 320 -9.64 -31.05 -2.36
CA VAL A 320 -10.88 -30.86 -3.12
C VAL A 320 -11.43 -29.44 -2.91
N GLU A 321 -11.45 -28.94 -1.68
CA GLU A 321 -11.91 -27.58 -1.41
C GLU A 321 -11.02 -26.49 -1.99
N ASP A 322 -9.70 -26.63 -1.89
CA ASP A 322 -8.75 -25.65 -2.42
C ASP A 322 -8.80 -25.59 -3.96
N VAL A 323 -8.98 -26.72 -4.65
CA VAL A 323 -9.13 -26.70 -6.11
C VAL A 323 -10.44 -26.02 -6.54
N LEU A 324 -11.51 -26.19 -5.73
CA LEU A 324 -12.79 -25.54 -5.97
C LEU A 324 -12.81 -24.05 -5.57
N ARG A 325 -11.91 -23.62 -4.69
CA ARG A 325 -11.75 -22.20 -4.31
C ARG A 325 -11.24 -21.34 -5.46
N HIS A 326 -10.39 -21.90 -6.32
CA HIS A 326 -9.80 -21.21 -7.47
C HIS A 326 -10.08 -21.95 -8.79
N PRO A 327 -11.37 -22.16 -9.17
CA PRO A 327 -11.72 -23.17 -10.15
C PRO A 327 -11.20 -22.85 -11.55
N THR A 328 -11.24 -21.58 -11.96
CA THR A 328 -10.73 -21.13 -13.26
C THR A 328 -9.22 -21.29 -13.35
N ALA A 329 -8.49 -20.83 -12.33
CA ALA A 329 -7.02 -20.93 -12.30
C ALA A 329 -6.56 -22.39 -12.28
N TRP A 330 -7.19 -23.24 -11.49
CA TRP A 330 -6.85 -24.66 -11.46
C TRP A 330 -7.18 -25.41 -12.74
N LYS A 331 -8.26 -25.06 -13.44
CA LYS A 331 -8.57 -25.65 -14.76
C LYS A 331 -7.45 -25.34 -15.75
N ARG A 332 -6.92 -24.11 -15.74
CA ARG A 332 -5.76 -23.71 -16.56
C ARG A 332 -4.47 -24.39 -16.11
N ALA A 333 -4.17 -24.40 -14.81
CA ALA A 333 -2.99 -25.11 -14.28
C ALA A 333 -3.00 -26.61 -14.63
N ALA A 334 -4.18 -27.23 -14.67
CA ALA A 334 -4.33 -28.63 -15.06
C ALA A 334 -3.98 -28.91 -16.53
N GLU A 335 -4.04 -27.90 -17.41
CA GLU A 335 -3.61 -28.03 -18.81
C GLU A 335 -2.10 -28.27 -18.90
N VAL A 336 -1.30 -27.69 -18.00
CA VAL A 336 0.17 -27.83 -17.96
C VAL A 336 0.67 -28.90 -16.98
N LEU A 337 -0.09 -29.20 -15.92
CA LEU A 337 0.25 -30.24 -14.93
C LEU A 337 -0.12 -31.65 -15.41
N HIS A 338 -1.14 -31.80 -16.25
CA HIS A 338 -1.66 -33.10 -16.74
C HIS A 338 -1.98 -34.12 -15.61
N PRO A 339 -2.88 -33.79 -14.66
CA PRO A 339 -3.13 -34.61 -13.47
C PRO A 339 -3.69 -36.01 -13.76
N PHE A 340 -4.23 -36.26 -14.96
CA PHE A 340 -4.78 -37.57 -15.35
C PHE A 340 -3.76 -38.51 -16.02
N GLU A 341 -2.61 -37.99 -16.48
CA GLU A 341 -1.59 -38.77 -17.22
C GLU A 341 -1.10 -39.96 -16.39
N ARG A 342 -0.93 -39.77 -15.08
CA ARG A 342 -0.47 -40.79 -14.14
C ARG A 342 -1.40 -40.91 -12.94
N HIS A 343 -2.70 -41.01 -13.19
CA HIS A 343 -3.74 -41.12 -12.16
C HIS A 343 -3.51 -42.24 -11.15
N ALA A 344 -2.91 -43.37 -11.55
CA ALA A 344 -2.56 -44.45 -10.63
C ALA A 344 -1.43 -44.08 -9.65
N ARG A 345 -0.54 -43.15 -10.01
CA ARG A 345 0.55 -42.66 -9.16
C ARG A 345 0.10 -41.50 -8.26
N HIS A 346 -0.87 -40.72 -8.71
CA HIS A 346 -1.41 -39.55 -8.01
C HIS A 346 -2.96 -39.62 -7.94
N PRO A 347 -3.52 -40.64 -7.28
CA PRO A 347 -4.96 -40.91 -7.29
C PRO A 347 -5.81 -39.81 -6.63
N ARG A 348 -5.34 -39.20 -5.55
CA ARG A 348 -6.04 -38.13 -4.82
C ARG A 348 -6.04 -36.84 -5.62
N ALA A 349 -4.91 -36.51 -6.27
CA ALA A 349 -4.84 -35.39 -7.19
C ALA A 349 -5.79 -35.58 -8.38
N ALA A 350 -5.76 -36.76 -9.02
CA ALA A 350 -6.66 -37.08 -10.13
C ALA A 350 -8.15 -36.98 -9.72
N LEU A 351 -8.51 -37.47 -8.52
CA LEU A 351 -9.85 -37.34 -7.96
C LEU A 351 -10.28 -35.87 -7.81
N ALA A 352 -9.45 -35.03 -7.20
CA ALA A 352 -9.77 -33.62 -7.01
C ALA A 352 -9.99 -32.87 -8.34
N PHE A 353 -9.15 -33.13 -9.35
CA PHE A 353 -9.32 -32.54 -10.68
C PHE A 353 -10.53 -33.10 -11.44
N ALA A 354 -10.92 -34.36 -11.21
CA ALA A 354 -12.16 -34.93 -11.75
C ALA A 354 -13.40 -34.23 -11.17
N VAL A 355 -13.41 -33.97 -9.86
CA VAL A 355 -14.47 -33.18 -9.18
C VAL A 355 -14.50 -31.75 -9.72
N LEU A 356 -13.35 -31.08 -9.81
CA LEU A 356 -13.24 -29.71 -10.33
C LEU A 356 -13.81 -29.58 -11.77
N ARG A 357 -13.55 -30.57 -12.62
CA ARG A 357 -13.98 -30.58 -14.02
C ARG A 357 -15.40 -31.12 -14.20
N GLY A 358 -16.00 -31.71 -13.16
CA GLY A 358 -17.27 -32.43 -13.28
C GLY A 358 -17.17 -33.60 -14.24
N THR A 359 -16.02 -34.28 -14.29
CA THR A 359 -15.71 -35.37 -15.23
C THR A 359 -16.73 -36.51 -15.05
N PRO A 360 -17.46 -36.91 -16.11
CA PRO A 360 -18.26 -38.12 -16.07
C PRO A 360 -17.36 -39.34 -15.85
N VAL A 361 -17.67 -40.15 -14.85
CA VAL A 361 -16.84 -41.30 -14.47
C VAL A 361 -17.49 -42.57 -15.00
N ASP A 362 -16.74 -43.33 -15.80
CA ASP A 362 -17.14 -44.61 -16.35
C ASP A 362 -16.52 -45.75 -15.53
N PRO A 363 -17.31 -46.51 -14.74
CA PRO A 363 -16.81 -47.60 -13.92
C PRO A 363 -16.12 -48.72 -14.73
N GLY A 364 -16.41 -48.86 -16.03
CA GLY A 364 -15.83 -49.86 -16.90
C GLY A 364 -14.44 -49.52 -17.43
N THR A 365 -13.93 -48.30 -17.18
CA THR A 365 -12.58 -47.88 -17.58
C THR A 365 -11.60 -47.97 -16.42
N ALA A 366 -10.32 -48.27 -16.69
CA ALA A 366 -9.28 -48.30 -15.65
C ALA A 366 -9.18 -46.97 -14.88
N PHE A 367 -9.30 -45.84 -15.59
CA PHE A 367 -9.33 -44.51 -14.99
C PHE A 367 -10.55 -44.31 -14.07
N GLY A 368 -11.74 -44.66 -14.55
CA GLY A 368 -12.96 -44.46 -13.77
C GLY A 368 -13.07 -45.39 -12.57
N ALA A 369 -12.64 -46.65 -12.70
CA ALA A 369 -12.53 -47.58 -11.58
C ALA A 369 -11.59 -47.04 -10.49
N ALA A 370 -10.40 -46.55 -10.86
CA ALA A 370 -9.45 -45.96 -9.91
C ALA A 370 -10.01 -44.71 -9.21
N LEU A 371 -10.75 -43.86 -9.92
CA LEU A 371 -11.39 -42.69 -9.32
C LEU A 371 -12.49 -43.07 -8.32
N LEU A 372 -13.30 -44.09 -8.62
CA LEU A 372 -14.36 -44.55 -7.73
C LEU A 372 -13.80 -45.24 -6.49
N GLU A 373 -12.74 -46.05 -6.65
CA GLU A 373 -12.00 -46.63 -5.53
C GLU A 373 -11.44 -45.54 -4.61
N THR A 374 -10.80 -44.52 -5.19
CA THR A 374 -10.27 -43.38 -4.43
C THR A 374 -11.39 -42.58 -3.76
N ALA A 375 -12.51 -42.35 -4.45
CA ALA A 375 -13.66 -41.63 -3.88
C ALA A 375 -14.29 -42.39 -2.71
N ALA A 376 -14.42 -43.72 -2.81
CA ALA A 376 -14.93 -44.57 -1.75
C ALA A 376 -14.04 -44.54 -0.49
N ALA A 377 -12.73 -44.35 -0.67
CA ALA A 377 -11.77 -44.17 0.42
C ALA A 377 -11.86 -42.79 1.11
N HIS A 378 -12.55 -41.80 0.52
CA HIS A 378 -12.63 -40.41 1.01
C HIS A 378 -14.07 -39.84 0.98
N PRO A 379 -15.02 -40.44 1.70
CA PRO A 379 -16.44 -40.02 1.72
C PRO A 379 -16.66 -38.64 2.36
N ASP A 380 -15.69 -38.17 3.14
CA ASP A 380 -15.65 -36.86 3.77
C ASP A 380 -15.22 -35.74 2.81
N ALA A 381 -14.67 -36.08 1.64
CA ALA A 381 -14.26 -35.14 0.60
C ALA A 381 -15.20 -35.14 -0.61
N VAL A 382 -15.68 -36.32 -1.01
CA VAL A 382 -16.42 -36.54 -2.25
C VAL A 382 -17.54 -37.54 -2.00
N ARG A 383 -18.69 -37.30 -2.63
CA ARG A 383 -19.81 -38.24 -2.69
C ARG A 383 -20.10 -38.63 -4.14
N VAL A 384 -20.46 -39.89 -4.34
CA VAL A 384 -20.92 -40.39 -5.65
C VAL A 384 -22.39 -40.00 -5.80
N ASP A 385 -22.70 -39.36 -6.92
CA ASP A 385 -24.05 -38.99 -7.33
C ASP A 385 -24.52 -40.02 -8.34
N ASP A 386 -25.35 -40.96 -7.88
CA ASP A 386 -25.88 -42.08 -8.66
C ASP A 386 -26.97 -41.65 -9.65
N SER A 387 -27.30 -40.35 -9.72
CA SER A 387 -28.14 -39.81 -10.78
C SER A 387 -27.45 -40.03 -12.13
N ARG A 388 -27.94 -41.03 -12.89
CA ARG A 388 -27.39 -41.40 -14.19
C ARG A 388 -27.37 -40.17 -15.10
N VAL A 389 -26.19 -39.85 -15.63
CA VAL A 389 -26.04 -38.75 -16.58
C VAL A 389 -26.51 -39.21 -17.95
N ASP A 390 -27.63 -38.68 -18.45
CA ASP A 390 -28.02 -38.83 -19.85
C ASP A 390 -27.21 -37.81 -20.66
N ASP A 391 -26.26 -38.28 -21.46
CA ASP A 391 -25.26 -37.43 -22.13
C ASP A 391 -25.72 -36.90 -23.49
N GLY A 392 -27.00 -37.07 -23.85
CA GLY A 392 -27.66 -36.39 -24.98
C GLY A 392 -27.04 -36.63 -26.36
N ARG A 393 -25.99 -37.45 -26.48
CA ARG A 393 -25.36 -37.81 -27.75
C ARG A 393 -26.07 -39.03 -28.33
N VAL A 394 -27.16 -38.77 -29.03
CA VAL A 394 -27.74 -39.74 -29.95
C VAL A 394 -26.81 -39.84 -31.16
N ASN A 395 -25.93 -40.85 -31.19
CA ASN A 395 -25.28 -41.23 -32.44
C ASN A 395 -26.35 -41.89 -33.31
N GLU A 396 -26.78 -41.21 -34.37
CA GLU A 396 -27.67 -41.75 -35.39
C GLU A 396 -27.08 -43.07 -35.94
N GLY A 397 -27.79 -44.18 -35.73
CA GLY A 397 -27.64 -45.38 -36.57
C GLY A 397 -26.87 -46.58 -36.03
N ARG A 398 -26.49 -46.66 -34.74
CA ARG A 398 -26.07 -47.93 -34.13
C ARG A 398 -26.78 -48.21 -32.81
N VAL A 399 -27.47 -49.34 -32.76
CA VAL A 399 -28.01 -49.93 -31.53
C VAL A 399 -26.83 -50.23 -30.61
N ASN A 400 -26.64 -49.42 -29.56
CA ASN A 400 -25.65 -49.68 -28.52
C ASN A 400 -26.29 -50.54 -27.42
N GLU A 401 -26.02 -51.83 -27.44
CA GLU A 401 -26.03 -52.65 -26.23
C GLU A 401 -24.91 -52.15 -25.30
N GLY A 402 -25.27 -51.45 -24.24
CA GLY A 402 -24.34 -50.92 -23.25
C GLY A 402 -24.58 -49.45 -22.92
N ARG A 403 -25.70 -49.14 -22.26
CA ARG A 403 -25.86 -47.87 -21.54
C ARG A 403 -24.89 -47.89 -20.35
N VAL A 404 -23.65 -47.46 -20.58
CA VAL A 404 -22.66 -47.38 -19.50
C VAL A 404 -23.12 -46.31 -18.52
N GLY A 405 -23.50 -46.73 -17.32
CA GLY A 405 -23.99 -45.84 -16.26
C GLY A 405 -22.87 -44.94 -15.75
N ARG A 406 -22.64 -43.81 -16.42
CA ARG A 406 -21.69 -42.80 -15.96
C ARG A 406 -22.25 -42.13 -14.72
N VAL A 407 -21.41 -42.03 -13.69
CA VAL A 407 -21.73 -41.37 -12.42
C VAL A 407 -20.99 -40.04 -12.32
N ARG A 408 -21.49 -39.13 -11.47
CA ARG A 408 -20.80 -37.88 -11.16
C ARG A 408 -20.24 -37.92 -9.75
N LEU A 409 -19.09 -37.29 -9.59
CA LEU A 409 -18.50 -37.04 -8.29
C LEU A 409 -18.86 -35.62 -7.85
N ARG A 410 -19.46 -35.49 -6.66
CA ARG A 410 -19.85 -34.21 -6.06
C ARG A 410 -18.97 -33.94 -4.84
N PRO A 411 -18.57 -32.69 -4.59
CA PRO A 411 -17.80 -32.38 -3.40
C PRO A 411 -18.67 -32.45 -2.14
N ALA A 412 -18.10 -32.93 -1.05
CA ALA A 412 -18.65 -32.89 0.30
C ALA A 412 -17.85 -31.87 1.13
N THR A 413 -18.17 -30.57 1.01
CA THR A 413 -17.35 -29.50 1.61
C THR A 413 -17.78 -29.14 3.03
N TRP A 414 -16.81 -28.76 3.86
CA TRP A 414 -17.03 -28.11 5.14
C TRP A 414 -17.84 -26.82 4.98
N ALA A 415 -17.53 -26.00 3.97
CA ALA A 415 -18.23 -24.73 3.74
C ALA A 415 -19.72 -24.94 3.48
N GLY A 416 -20.08 -25.95 2.67
CA GLY A 416 -21.46 -26.32 2.42
C GLY A 416 -22.21 -26.75 3.69
N ARG A 417 -21.56 -27.52 4.58
CA ARG A 417 -22.14 -27.90 5.88
C ARG A 417 -22.40 -26.69 6.77
N LEU A 418 -21.48 -25.71 6.79
CA LEU A 418 -21.64 -24.48 7.57
C LEU A 418 -22.75 -23.58 7.02
N GLU A 419 -22.80 -23.34 5.71
CA GLU A 419 -23.88 -22.56 5.09
C GLU A 419 -25.25 -23.17 5.35
N GLN A 420 -25.36 -24.50 5.32
CA GLN A 420 -26.59 -25.20 5.66
C GLN A 420 -27.02 -24.91 7.11
N ALA A 421 -26.10 -25.03 8.09
CA ALA A 421 -26.42 -24.74 9.48
C ALA A 421 -26.84 -23.27 9.71
N VAL A 422 -26.19 -22.32 9.01
CA VAL A 422 -26.56 -20.90 9.05
C VAL A 422 -27.96 -20.67 8.45
N ALA A 423 -28.28 -21.31 7.34
CA ALA A 423 -29.59 -21.20 6.70
C ALA A 423 -30.73 -21.81 7.54
N GLU A 424 -30.44 -22.87 8.29
CA GLU A 424 -31.36 -23.51 9.23
C GLU A 424 -31.55 -22.71 10.53
N GLY A 425 -30.75 -21.66 10.77
CA GLY A 425 -30.80 -20.87 12.00
C GLY A 425 -30.20 -21.58 13.23
N ASP A 426 -29.50 -22.69 13.04
CA ASP A 426 -28.92 -23.48 14.13
C ASP A 426 -27.58 -22.89 14.59
N ALA A 427 -27.66 -21.96 15.55
CA ALA A 427 -26.51 -21.26 16.10
C ALA A 427 -25.46 -22.20 16.71
N GLY A 428 -25.89 -23.26 17.41
CA GLY A 428 -25.00 -24.22 18.07
C GLY A 428 -24.22 -25.06 17.06
N ARG A 429 -24.91 -25.62 16.05
CA ARG A 429 -24.27 -26.38 14.97
C ARG A 429 -23.35 -25.51 14.12
N ALA A 430 -23.78 -24.28 13.79
CA ALA A 430 -22.96 -23.33 13.05
C ALA A 430 -21.69 -22.96 13.82
N ALA A 431 -21.78 -22.70 15.13
CA ALA A 431 -20.64 -22.42 15.99
C ALA A 431 -19.67 -23.61 16.09
N ALA A 432 -20.18 -24.83 16.25
CA ALA A 432 -19.35 -26.04 16.29
C ALA A 432 -18.57 -26.25 14.98
N LEU A 433 -19.25 -26.15 13.83
CA LEU A 433 -18.62 -26.27 12.50
C LEU A 433 -17.59 -25.15 12.26
N ALA A 434 -17.92 -23.91 12.62
CA ALA A 434 -17.01 -22.77 12.53
C ALA A 434 -15.75 -22.98 13.39
N GLY A 435 -15.89 -23.56 14.58
CA GLY A 435 -14.79 -23.89 15.49
C GLY A 435 -13.76 -24.89 14.94
N GLU A 436 -14.13 -25.72 13.95
CA GLU A 436 -13.18 -26.60 13.24
C GLU A 436 -12.14 -25.80 12.45
N ARG A 437 -12.46 -24.56 12.05
CA ARG A 437 -11.61 -23.66 11.28
C ARG A 437 -11.54 -22.28 11.92
N PRO A 438 -10.63 -22.07 12.87
CA PRO A 438 -10.56 -20.84 13.67
C PRO A 438 -10.50 -19.54 12.86
N GLY A 439 -9.80 -19.55 11.72
CA GLY A 439 -9.76 -18.39 10.83
C GLY A 439 -11.12 -18.04 10.21
N GLU A 440 -11.96 -19.03 9.91
CA GLU A 440 -13.31 -18.82 9.41
C GLU A 440 -14.29 -18.44 10.53
N LEU A 441 -14.13 -19.02 11.73
CA LEU A 441 -14.88 -18.65 12.93
C LEU A 441 -14.88 -17.14 13.15
N VAL A 442 -13.70 -16.53 13.18
CA VAL A 442 -13.55 -15.10 13.42
C VAL A 442 -14.06 -14.24 12.25
N ARG A 443 -13.82 -14.68 11.00
CA ARG A 443 -14.32 -13.97 9.80
C ARG A 443 -15.85 -13.95 9.69
N ARG A 444 -16.51 -14.95 10.27
CA ARG A 444 -17.98 -15.10 10.26
C ARG A 444 -18.63 -14.71 11.57
N LEU A 445 -17.90 -14.12 12.51
CA LEU A 445 -18.39 -13.83 13.84
C LEU A 445 -19.64 -12.94 13.84
N ASP A 446 -19.70 -11.91 12.99
CA ASP A 446 -20.92 -11.09 12.81
C ASP A 446 -22.14 -11.92 12.38
N VAL A 447 -21.96 -12.90 11.48
CA VAL A 447 -23.05 -13.78 11.04
C VAL A 447 -23.47 -14.70 12.17
N LEU A 448 -22.51 -15.30 12.89
CA LEU A 448 -22.78 -16.22 13.99
C LEU A 448 -23.51 -15.52 15.14
N LEU A 449 -23.10 -14.29 15.51
CA LEU A 449 -23.76 -13.50 16.55
C LEU A 449 -25.20 -13.13 16.13
N ARG A 450 -25.46 -12.87 14.86
CA ARG A 450 -26.82 -12.60 14.36
C ARG A 450 -27.78 -13.80 14.43
N LEU A 451 -27.27 -15.02 14.59
CA LEU A 451 -28.12 -16.20 14.80
C LEU A 451 -28.67 -16.28 16.23
N HIS A 452 -28.16 -15.47 17.15
CA HIS A 452 -28.54 -15.50 18.55
C HIS A 452 -29.70 -14.53 18.81
N THR A 453 -30.67 -14.99 19.61
CA THR A 453 -31.79 -14.16 20.08
C THR A 453 -31.62 -13.69 21.53
N CYS A 454 -30.55 -14.13 22.20
CA CYS A 454 -30.22 -13.81 23.59
C CYS A 454 -29.04 -12.82 23.70
N ASP A 455 -28.90 -12.18 24.86
CA ASP A 455 -27.85 -11.19 25.12
C ASP A 455 -26.49 -11.79 25.54
N THR A 456 -26.40 -13.12 25.64
CA THR A 456 -25.20 -13.85 26.03
C THR A 456 -24.77 -14.82 24.93
N LEU A 457 -23.46 -15.07 24.81
CA LEU A 457 -22.93 -16.07 23.89
C LEU A 457 -23.48 -17.46 24.24
N VAL A 458 -23.84 -18.27 23.24
CA VAL A 458 -24.13 -19.68 23.50
C VAL A 458 -22.82 -20.42 23.87
N PRO A 459 -22.88 -21.45 24.73
CA PRO A 459 -21.70 -22.19 25.17
C PRO A 459 -20.84 -22.74 24.03
N GLU A 460 -21.45 -23.16 22.92
CA GLU A 460 -20.76 -23.67 21.75
C GLU A 460 -19.87 -22.61 21.10
N LEU A 461 -20.36 -21.38 20.96
CA LEU A 461 -19.62 -20.28 20.34
C LEU A 461 -18.49 -19.80 21.26
N GLU A 462 -18.77 -19.63 22.55
CA GLU A 462 -17.76 -19.26 23.54
C GLU A 462 -16.61 -20.29 23.58
N LYS A 463 -16.95 -21.58 23.64
CA LYS A 463 -15.98 -22.68 23.59
C LYS A 463 -15.19 -22.71 22.28
N ALA A 464 -15.85 -22.44 21.15
CA ALA A 464 -15.19 -22.35 19.85
C ALA A 464 -14.19 -21.18 19.82
N LEU A 465 -14.56 -20.02 20.36
CA LEU A 465 -13.69 -18.85 20.45
C LEU A 465 -12.49 -19.12 21.37
N LEU A 466 -12.70 -19.58 22.60
CA LEU A 466 -11.61 -19.86 23.56
C LEU A 466 -10.57 -20.84 23.01
N ARG A 467 -11.00 -21.87 22.26
CA ARG A 467 -10.10 -22.85 21.63
C ARG A 467 -9.52 -22.37 20.30
N GLY A 468 -10.27 -21.55 19.58
CA GLY A 468 -9.95 -21.11 18.23
C GLY A 468 -9.02 -19.91 18.21
N LEU A 469 -9.27 -18.90 19.05
CA LEU A 469 -8.56 -17.62 19.04
C LEU A 469 -7.03 -17.75 19.09
N PRO A 470 -6.42 -18.63 19.91
CA PRO A 470 -4.97 -18.85 19.87
C PRO A 470 -4.44 -19.24 18.49
N LYS A 471 -5.26 -19.90 17.65
CA LYS A 471 -4.96 -20.42 16.31
C LYS A 471 -5.20 -19.43 15.17
N VAL A 472 -5.73 -18.23 15.48
CA VAL A 472 -6.11 -17.24 14.47
C VAL A 472 -4.94 -16.32 14.15
N GLY A 473 -4.71 -16.04 12.86
CA GLY A 473 -3.71 -15.06 12.44
C GLY A 473 -4.06 -13.63 12.89
N PRO A 474 -3.08 -12.72 13.05
CA PRO A 474 -3.32 -11.36 13.54
C PRO A 474 -4.33 -10.55 12.71
N GLY A 475 -4.26 -10.62 11.38
CA GLY A 475 -5.14 -9.85 10.49
C GLY A 475 -6.63 -10.09 10.73
N PRO A 476 -7.13 -11.34 10.67
CA PRO A 476 -8.53 -11.65 10.98
C PRO A 476 -8.96 -11.29 12.39
N LEU A 477 -8.08 -11.48 13.38
CA LEU A 477 -8.34 -11.14 14.79
C LEU A 477 -8.64 -9.64 14.93
N LEU A 478 -7.71 -8.80 14.46
CA LEU A 478 -7.84 -7.35 14.51
C LEU A 478 -9.00 -6.84 13.64
N SER A 479 -9.22 -7.45 12.47
CA SER A 479 -10.34 -7.09 11.58
C SER A 479 -11.69 -7.34 12.23
N ALA A 480 -11.86 -8.47 12.92
CA ALA A 480 -13.11 -8.77 13.63
C ALA A 480 -13.33 -7.83 14.81
N LEU A 481 -12.27 -7.51 15.56
CA LEU A 481 -12.33 -6.57 16.67
C LEU A 481 -12.81 -5.19 16.22
N GLY A 482 -12.16 -4.59 15.22
CA GLY A 482 -12.59 -3.30 14.66
C GLY A 482 -14.01 -3.36 14.10
N ALA A 483 -14.36 -4.44 13.38
CA ALA A 483 -15.68 -4.57 12.78
C ALA A 483 -16.80 -4.68 13.82
N LEU A 484 -16.59 -5.34 14.96
CA LEU A 484 -17.60 -5.57 15.99
C LEU A 484 -17.90 -4.33 16.85
N ARG A 485 -16.91 -3.45 17.09
CA ARG A 485 -17.06 -2.25 17.93
C ARG A 485 -18.20 -1.33 17.51
N VAL A 486 -18.51 -1.31 16.21
CA VAL A 486 -19.55 -0.45 15.62
C VAL A 486 -20.88 -1.19 15.40
N ARG A 487 -21.02 -2.43 15.86
CA ARG A 487 -22.21 -3.26 15.56
C ARG A 487 -23.36 -3.08 16.52
N THR A 488 -23.14 -2.47 17.67
CA THR A 488 -24.20 -2.11 18.62
C THR A 488 -25.04 -0.92 18.14
N GLU A 489 -24.48 -0.07 17.28
CA GLU A 489 -25.17 1.07 16.70
C GLU A 489 -26.12 0.68 15.56
N ASP A 490 -27.31 1.29 15.52
CA ASP A 490 -28.15 1.23 14.32
C ASP A 490 -27.56 2.13 13.24
N ARG A 491 -27.08 1.47 12.18
CA ARG A 491 -26.48 2.11 11.01
C ARG A 491 -27.31 1.88 9.75
N THR A 492 -28.55 1.43 9.87
CA THR A 492 -29.46 1.30 8.74
C THR A 492 -29.63 2.65 8.04
N GLY A 493 -29.64 2.64 6.70
CA GLY A 493 -29.63 3.87 5.90
C GLY A 493 -28.25 4.49 5.65
N ARG A 494 -27.20 4.06 6.36
CA ARG A 494 -25.81 4.38 6.00
C ARG A 494 -25.29 3.43 4.91
N ARG A 495 -24.06 3.68 4.48
CA ARG A 495 -23.33 2.88 3.48
C ARG A 495 -22.23 2.08 4.16
N ARG A 496 -21.90 0.93 3.58
CA ARG A 496 -20.74 0.11 3.94
C ARG A 496 -19.82 0.05 2.74
N VAL A 497 -18.54 0.27 2.97
CA VAL A 497 -17.54 0.17 1.92
C VAL A 497 -16.71 -1.09 2.11
N PHE A 498 -16.57 -1.84 1.04
CA PHE A 498 -15.67 -2.99 0.93
C PHE A 498 -14.56 -2.68 -0.05
N PHE A 499 -13.44 -3.36 0.16
CA PHE A 499 -12.31 -3.35 -0.74
C PHE A 499 -12.09 -4.78 -1.22
N PRO A 500 -12.82 -5.23 -2.26
CA PRO A 500 -12.64 -6.56 -2.83
C PRO A 500 -11.19 -6.77 -3.25
N ARG A 501 -10.73 -8.02 -3.18
CA ARG A 501 -9.39 -8.40 -3.62
C ARG A 501 -9.22 -8.07 -5.10
N GLY A 502 -8.21 -7.26 -5.42
CA GLY A 502 -7.90 -6.74 -6.75
C GLY A 502 -6.43 -6.28 -6.83
N GLU A 503 -5.90 -6.10 -8.05
CA GLU A 503 -4.57 -5.51 -8.26
C GLU A 503 -4.58 -4.05 -7.84
N VAL A 504 -5.67 -3.37 -8.21
CA VAL A 504 -5.98 -2.02 -7.76
C VAL A 504 -7.09 -2.05 -6.72
N THR A 505 -7.02 -1.11 -5.78
CA THR A 505 -8.02 -0.96 -4.74
C THR A 505 -9.26 -0.28 -5.29
N ARG A 506 -10.37 -1.01 -5.41
CA ARG A 506 -11.67 -0.45 -5.74
C ARG A 506 -12.58 -0.47 -4.53
N ALA A 507 -13.18 0.68 -4.23
CA ALA A 507 -14.20 0.79 -3.21
C ALA A 507 -15.54 0.30 -3.77
N LEU A 508 -16.13 -0.73 -3.16
CA LEU A 508 -17.49 -1.16 -3.43
C LEU A 508 -18.37 -0.73 -2.26
N SER A 509 -19.36 0.11 -2.55
CA SER A 509 -20.25 0.62 -1.51
C SER A 509 -21.66 0.05 -1.65
N VAL A 510 -22.23 -0.45 -0.55
CA VAL A 510 -23.59 -1.02 -0.48
C VAL A 510 -24.39 -0.41 0.67
N PRO A 511 -25.73 -0.39 0.61
CA PRO A 511 -26.56 0.01 1.75
C PRO A 511 -26.35 -0.92 2.95
N GLU A 512 -26.23 -0.37 4.16
CA GLU A 512 -26.31 -1.14 5.39
C GLU A 512 -27.76 -1.58 5.62
N ARG A 513 -27.95 -2.90 5.73
CA ARG A 513 -29.26 -3.54 5.91
C ARG A 513 -29.30 -4.47 7.12
N ARG A 514 -28.18 -4.64 7.82
CA ARG A 514 -28.10 -5.52 8.98
C ARG A 514 -28.60 -4.79 10.21
N ALA A 515 -29.42 -5.45 11.00
CA ALA A 515 -29.82 -4.97 12.32
C ALA A 515 -28.59 -4.81 13.24
N PRO A 516 -28.62 -3.90 14.23
CA PRO A 516 -27.60 -3.86 15.28
C PRO A 516 -27.54 -5.19 16.05
N LEU A 517 -26.36 -5.51 16.57
CA LEU A 517 -26.14 -6.61 17.51
C LEU A 517 -26.41 -6.13 18.94
N SER A 518 -26.76 -7.04 19.84
CA SER A 518 -26.93 -6.68 21.25
C SER A 518 -25.58 -6.32 21.87
N ILE A 519 -25.63 -5.37 22.82
CA ILE A 519 -24.44 -4.88 23.53
C ILE A 519 -23.77 -6.04 24.28
N GLY A 520 -24.53 -6.89 24.98
CA GLY A 520 -24.00 -8.03 25.72
C GLY A 520 -23.20 -9.01 24.86
N LEU A 521 -23.71 -9.35 23.67
CA LEU A 521 -23.03 -10.24 22.72
C LEU A 521 -21.72 -9.63 22.20
N VAL A 522 -21.76 -8.35 21.81
CA VAL A 522 -20.59 -7.64 21.30
C VAL A 522 -19.53 -7.51 22.39
N THR A 523 -19.91 -7.09 23.60
CA THR A 523 -19.01 -6.98 24.75
C THR A 523 -18.33 -8.31 25.05
N ALA A 524 -19.10 -9.40 25.18
CA ALA A 524 -18.54 -10.73 25.46
C ALA A 524 -17.53 -11.19 24.38
N ALA A 525 -17.86 -11.00 23.10
CA ALA A 525 -16.97 -11.36 22.00
C ALA A 525 -15.70 -10.49 21.96
N VAL A 526 -15.83 -9.17 22.14
CA VAL A 526 -14.72 -8.21 22.17
C VAL A 526 -13.77 -8.51 23.32
N THR A 527 -14.29 -8.80 24.52
CA THR A 527 -13.47 -9.16 25.69
C THR A 527 -12.60 -10.39 25.41
N LEU A 528 -13.13 -11.42 24.74
CA LEU A 528 -12.34 -12.60 24.38
C LEU A 528 -11.24 -12.28 23.34
N LEU A 529 -11.54 -11.42 22.37
CA LEU A 529 -10.58 -10.98 21.35
C LEU A 529 -9.44 -10.15 21.97
N GLU A 530 -9.77 -9.21 22.86
CA GLU A 530 -8.79 -8.35 23.56
C GLU A 530 -7.93 -9.16 24.55
N ALA A 531 -8.54 -10.09 25.29
CA ALA A 531 -7.80 -10.99 26.17
C ALA A 531 -6.76 -11.82 25.40
N GLU A 532 -7.10 -12.31 24.21
CA GLU A 532 -6.14 -13.02 23.35
C GLU A 532 -5.02 -12.10 22.87
N LEU A 533 -5.30 -10.85 22.47
CA LEU A 533 -4.27 -9.89 22.06
C LEU A 533 -3.29 -9.60 23.21
N LEU A 534 -3.80 -9.31 24.41
CA LEU A 534 -2.99 -9.07 25.60
C LEU A 534 -2.14 -10.30 25.96
N ARG A 535 -2.72 -11.50 25.89
CA ARG A 535 -2.00 -12.77 26.13
C ARG A 535 -0.82 -12.93 25.16
N ARG A 536 -0.99 -12.59 23.88
CA ARG A 536 0.08 -12.68 22.88
C ARG A 536 1.20 -11.68 23.13
N PHE A 537 0.85 -10.43 23.46
CA PHE A 537 1.88 -9.43 23.77
C PHE A 537 2.62 -9.70 25.08
N ALA A 538 1.96 -10.27 26.08
CA ALA A 538 2.57 -10.62 27.37
C ALA A 538 3.70 -11.66 27.25
N ALA A 539 3.82 -12.37 26.12
CA ALA A 539 4.91 -13.30 25.87
C ALA A 539 6.24 -12.62 25.50
N GLY A 540 6.23 -11.32 25.18
CA GLY A 540 7.44 -10.56 24.85
C GLY A 540 8.19 -10.04 26.09
N GLU A 541 9.45 -9.64 25.91
CA GLU A 541 10.25 -9.08 27.00
C GLU A 541 9.62 -7.80 27.61
N PRO A 542 9.62 -7.62 28.93
CA PRO A 542 9.05 -6.42 29.55
C PRO A 542 9.84 -5.16 29.18
N TYR A 543 9.17 -4.01 29.29
CA TYR A 543 9.75 -2.67 29.25
C TYR A 543 9.56 -2.00 30.61
N GLU A 544 10.46 -1.09 30.96
CA GLU A 544 10.32 -0.26 32.15
C GLU A 544 9.25 0.81 31.95
N LEU A 545 9.18 1.36 30.74
CA LEU A 545 8.26 2.42 30.33
C LEU A 545 7.76 2.16 28.90
N SER A 546 6.49 2.44 28.63
CA SER A 546 6.00 2.66 27.28
C SER A 546 5.66 4.12 27.07
N VAL A 547 6.06 4.70 25.95
CA VAL A 547 5.74 6.07 25.54
C VAL A 547 4.89 6.00 24.28
N LEU A 548 3.65 6.48 24.38
CA LEU A 548 2.67 6.42 23.32
C LEU A 548 2.26 7.83 22.89
N ASP A 549 2.09 8.01 21.59
CA ASP A 549 1.53 9.23 21.00
C ASP A 549 0.02 9.06 20.77
N ALA A 550 -0.79 9.96 21.31
CA ALA A 550 -2.25 9.89 21.17
C ALA A 550 -2.70 10.01 19.69
N ASP A 551 -1.90 10.66 18.84
CA ASP A 551 -2.20 10.84 17.41
C ASP A 551 -2.15 9.51 16.62
N LEU A 552 -1.63 8.43 17.23
CA LEU A 552 -1.72 7.07 16.67
C LEU A 552 -3.17 6.58 16.51
N ALA A 553 -4.14 7.21 17.18
CA ALA A 553 -5.55 6.88 17.08
C ALA A 553 -6.09 7.13 15.67
N ASP A 554 -5.42 7.98 14.90
CA ASP A 554 -5.78 8.29 13.52
C ASP A 554 -5.07 7.40 12.50
N LEU A 555 -4.17 6.52 12.94
CA LEU A 555 -3.47 5.59 12.08
C LEU A 555 -4.11 4.21 12.13
N THR A 556 -4.55 3.71 10.99
CA THR A 556 -5.10 2.35 10.91
C THR A 556 -3.98 1.30 10.96
N VAL A 557 -4.25 0.13 11.54
CA VAL A 557 -3.32 -1.00 11.42
C VAL A 557 -3.31 -1.48 9.94
N PRO A 558 -2.13 -1.75 9.34
CA PRO A 558 -2.06 -2.28 7.99
C PRO A 558 -2.57 -3.74 7.93
N PHE A 559 -3.80 -3.94 7.44
CA PHE A 559 -4.39 -5.30 7.29
C PHE A 559 -4.12 -5.94 5.93
N THR A 560 -4.03 -5.14 4.87
CA THR A 560 -3.88 -5.56 3.48
C THR A 560 -3.09 -4.51 2.69
N GLU A 561 -1.79 -4.73 2.49
CA GLU A 561 -0.90 -3.74 1.87
C GLU A 561 -0.56 -4.04 0.40
N ARG A 562 -1.06 -5.16 -0.14
CA ARG A 562 -0.77 -5.62 -1.52
C ARG A 562 -1.01 -4.56 -2.59
N SER A 563 -2.06 -3.78 -2.42
CA SER A 563 -2.50 -2.77 -3.38
C SER A 563 -2.18 -1.36 -2.89
N THR A 564 -1.24 -1.21 -1.97
CA THR A 564 -0.74 0.09 -1.53
C THR A 564 0.30 0.60 -2.53
N ALA A 565 0.18 1.86 -2.95
CA ALA A 565 1.20 2.49 -3.78
C ALA A 565 2.58 2.49 -3.09
N LYS A 566 3.65 2.34 -3.87
CA LYS A 566 5.02 2.60 -3.38
C LYS A 566 5.10 4.06 -2.97
N ALA A 567 5.59 4.35 -1.77
CA ALA A 567 5.54 5.70 -1.22
C ALA A 567 6.76 6.03 -0.37
N LEU A 568 7.05 7.34 -0.26
CA LEU A 568 8.09 7.87 0.61
C LEU A 568 7.82 7.55 2.08
N VAL A 569 6.54 7.60 2.49
CA VAL A 569 6.07 7.17 3.80
C VAL A 569 4.86 6.25 3.60
N ALA A 570 4.95 5.03 4.11
CA ALA A 570 3.89 4.02 4.00
C ALA A 570 2.74 4.30 4.98
N VAL A 571 1.89 5.28 4.65
CA VAL A 571 0.69 5.60 5.42
C VAL A 571 -0.36 4.51 5.18
N PRO A 572 -0.84 3.80 6.20
CA PRO A 572 -1.86 2.76 6.01
C PRO A 572 -3.17 3.35 5.49
N ARG A 573 -3.82 2.67 4.54
CA ARG A 573 -5.10 3.10 3.97
C ARG A 573 -6.19 3.24 5.03
N GLY A 574 -6.86 4.39 5.02
CA GLY A 574 -7.90 4.76 5.98
C GLY A 574 -7.39 5.55 7.15
N SER A 575 -6.08 5.81 7.21
CA SER A 575 -5.49 6.66 8.23
C SER A 575 -5.77 8.12 7.92
N THR A 576 -6.05 8.90 8.95
CA THR A 576 -6.18 10.35 8.85
C THR A 576 -4.91 10.99 9.39
N GLN A 577 -4.47 12.08 8.79
CA GLN A 577 -3.28 12.83 9.22
C GLN A 577 -3.58 14.32 9.26
N THR A 578 -2.99 15.02 10.21
CA THR A 578 -2.99 16.48 10.21
C THR A 578 -2.22 16.97 8.99
N LEU A 579 -2.75 18.01 8.34
CA LEU A 579 -2.04 18.64 7.25
C LEU A 579 -0.74 19.25 7.77
N PRO A 580 0.35 19.18 7.00
CA PRO A 580 1.62 19.77 7.41
C PRO A 580 1.49 21.29 7.58
N ASP A 581 2.29 21.84 8.50
CA ASP A 581 2.36 23.28 8.71
C ASP A 581 2.71 24.03 7.42
N GLY A 582 1.88 25.01 7.08
CA GLY A 582 1.97 25.76 5.85
C GLY A 582 0.69 26.53 5.57
N ALA A 583 0.78 27.54 4.70
CA ALA A 583 -0.42 28.23 4.22
C ALA A 583 -0.96 27.61 2.93
N VAL A 584 -0.08 27.01 2.14
CA VAL A 584 -0.40 26.42 0.85
C VAL A 584 0.01 24.97 0.83
N LEU A 585 -0.94 24.10 0.46
CA LEU A 585 -0.69 22.71 0.10
C LEU A 585 -0.47 22.64 -1.41
N ARG A 586 0.77 22.41 -1.86
CA ARG A 586 1.06 22.21 -3.28
C ARG A 586 0.98 20.74 -3.61
N LEU A 587 -0.01 20.35 -4.39
CA LEU A 587 -0.06 19.03 -5.01
C LEU A 587 0.88 19.01 -6.21
N PHE A 588 1.49 17.86 -6.48
CA PHE A 588 2.31 17.66 -7.67
C PHE A 588 2.09 16.31 -8.32
N LEU A 589 2.29 16.25 -9.62
CA LEU A 589 2.24 15.08 -10.48
C LEU A 589 3.42 15.15 -11.44
N HIS A 590 4.19 14.08 -11.57
CA HIS A 590 5.25 13.95 -12.57
C HIS A 590 5.10 12.63 -13.32
N TRP A 591 5.36 12.63 -14.62
CA TRP A 591 5.43 11.41 -15.41
C TRP A 591 6.40 11.53 -16.57
N THR A 592 6.80 10.36 -17.08
CA THR A 592 7.48 10.18 -18.35
C THR A 592 6.68 9.22 -19.22
N GLU A 593 6.46 9.59 -20.48
CA GLU A 593 5.68 8.78 -21.42
C GLU A 593 6.51 7.60 -21.97
N PRO A 594 5.90 6.41 -22.19
CA PRO A 594 6.58 5.29 -22.83
C PRO A 594 7.02 5.63 -24.26
N GLN A 595 8.12 5.02 -24.72
CA GLN A 595 8.63 5.28 -26.06
C GLN A 595 7.56 4.96 -27.13
N GLY A 596 7.22 5.97 -27.94
CA GLY A 596 6.24 5.82 -29.02
C GLY A 596 4.78 5.90 -28.58
N ASN A 597 4.50 6.05 -27.29
CA ASN A 597 3.15 6.21 -26.76
C ASN A 597 3.03 7.51 -25.96
N ARG A 598 2.47 8.56 -26.60
CA ARG A 598 2.21 9.83 -25.91
C ARG A 598 1.35 9.53 -24.69
N THR A 599 1.70 10.09 -23.53
CA THR A 599 0.89 9.93 -22.31
C THR A 599 0.51 11.29 -21.77
N ASP A 600 -0.77 11.44 -21.47
CA ASP A 600 -1.37 12.68 -20.98
C ASP A 600 -1.99 12.40 -19.61
N LEU A 601 -1.32 12.87 -18.55
CA LEU A 601 -1.83 12.73 -17.19
C LEU A 601 -2.27 14.09 -16.66
N ASP A 602 -3.43 14.12 -15.99
CA ASP A 602 -3.97 15.35 -15.40
C ASP A 602 -4.00 15.27 -13.88
N LEU A 603 -3.63 16.37 -13.22
CA LEU A 603 -3.83 16.60 -11.79
C LEU A 603 -5.06 17.49 -11.56
N SER A 604 -6.14 16.93 -11.02
CA SER A 604 -7.37 17.67 -10.76
C SER A 604 -7.70 17.76 -9.28
N VAL A 605 -8.41 18.81 -8.86
CA VAL A 605 -8.95 18.93 -7.49
C VAL A 605 -10.40 19.38 -7.51
N ALA A 606 -11.30 18.49 -7.08
CA ALA A 606 -12.71 18.81 -6.90
C ALA A 606 -12.97 19.35 -5.50
N PHE A 607 -13.85 20.35 -5.38
CA PHE A 607 -14.21 20.99 -4.12
C PHE A 607 -15.67 20.73 -3.76
N PHE A 608 -15.94 20.57 -2.45
CA PHE A 608 -17.27 20.35 -1.91
C PHE A 608 -17.49 21.14 -0.62
N ASP A 609 -18.75 21.51 -0.36
CA ASP A 609 -19.17 22.09 0.93
C ASP A 609 -19.41 21.02 2.01
N ALA A 610 -19.91 21.44 3.17
CA ALA A 610 -20.19 20.55 4.31
C ALA A 610 -21.26 19.49 4.00
N GLU A 611 -22.16 19.76 3.04
CA GLU A 611 -23.22 18.86 2.62
C GLU A 611 -22.78 17.93 1.47
N TRP A 612 -21.49 17.95 1.11
CA TRP A 612 -20.92 17.23 -0.05
C TRP A 612 -21.48 17.69 -1.39
N LYS A 613 -22.01 18.92 -1.48
CA LYS A 613 -22.40 19.50 -2.75
C LYS A 613 -21.17 20.05 -3.46
N PHE A 614 -21.08 19.77 -4.75
CA PHE A 614 -19.97 20.22 -5.59
C PHE A 614 -19.93 21.75 -5.70
N THR A 615 -18.81 22.37 -5.31
CA THR A 615 -18.62 23.83 -5.32
C THR A 615 -17.72 24.30 -6.45
N GLY A 616 -16.93 23.41 -7.06
CA GLY A 616 -16.09 23.73 -8.21
C GLY A 616 -14.94 22.76 -8.41
N LEU A 617 -14.09 23.09 -9.38
CA LEU A 617 -12.96 22.27 -9.83
C LEU A 617 -11.76 23.17 -10.12
N CYS A 618 -10.56 22.68 -9.81
CA CYS A 618 -9.30 23.23 -10.29
C CYS A 618 -8.57 22.15 -11.10
N ASP A 619 -8.54 22.30 -12.42
CA ASP A 619 -7.98 21.33 -13.39
C ASP A 619 -7.56 22.06 -14.69
N TYR A 620 -7.23 21.30 -15.74
CA TYR A 620 -6.87 21.85 -17.05
C TYR A 620 -7.99 22.67 -17.72
N THR A 621 -9.27 22.43 -17.37
CA THR A 621 -10.43 23.18 -17.89
C THR A 621 -10.73 24.44 -17.08
N ASN A 622 -10.33 24.48 -15.80
CA ASN A 622 -10.50 25.59 -14.87
C ASN A 622 -9.22 25.79 -14.06
N LEU A 623 -8.27 26.55 -14.62
CA LEU A 623 -6.93 26.71 -14.03
C LEU A 623 -6.93 27.48 -12.70
N VAL A 624 -8.01 28.19 -12.38
CA VAL A 624 -8.12 28.98 -11.16
C VAL A 624 -9.50 28.76 -10.55
N HIS A 625 -9.54 28.28 -9.31
CA HIS A 625 -10.77 28.22 -8.51
C HIS A 625 -10.84 29.39 -7.54
N GLY A 626 -11.96 30.12 -7.56
CA GLY A 626 -12.18 31.32 -6.76
C GLY A 626 -11.17 32.46 -7.06
N PRO A 627 -11.02 33.45 -6.18
CA PRO A 627 -10.03 34.53 -6.31
C PRO A 627 -8.60 34.02 -6.02
N GLN A 628 -8.13 33.05 -6.82
CA GLN A 628 -6.89 32.31 -6.62
C GLN A 628 -6.84 31.59 -5.26
N ALA A 629 -7.91 30.86 -4.94
CA ALA A 629 -7.96 29.97 -3.78
C ALA A 629 -7.33 28.61 -4.10
N ALA A 630 -7.50 28.14 -5.35
CA ALA A 630 -6.66 27.11 -5.94
C ALA A 630 -6.16 27.55 -7.33
N VAL A 631 -4.94 27.15 -7.68
CA VAL A 631 -4.30 27.51 -8.97
C VAL A 631 -3.57 26.30 -9.55
N HIS A 632 -3.92 25.93 -10.78
CA HIS A 632 -3.28 24.88 -11.58
C HIS A 632 -2.13 25.42 -12.41
N SER A 633 -1.07 24.66 -12.59
CA SER A 633 0.14 25.08 -13.32
C SER A 633 0.04 25.08 -14.84
N GLY A 634 -1.17 24.95 -15.37
CA GLY A 634 -1.41 24.56 -16.76
C GLY A 634 -1.18 23.07 -17.01
N ASP A 635 -1.63 22.61 -18.17
CA ASP A 635 -1.64 21.20 -18.55
C ASP A 635 -0.57 20.94 -19.62
N LEU A 636 0.24 19.89 -19.43
CA LEU A 636 1.26 19.46 -20.41
C LEU A 636 0.84 18.11 -21.00
N THR A 637 0.31 18.12 -22.22
CA THR A 637 -0.27 16.91 -22.85
C THR A 637 0.75 15.88 -23.39
N SER A 638 2.02 15.99 -23.01
CA SER A 638 3.08 15.07 -23.43
C SER A 638 4.30 15.17 -22.51
N ALA A 639 4.96 14.05 -22.28
CA ALA A 639 6.06 13.94 -21.32
C ALA A 639 7.25 13.12 -21.86
N PRO A 640 7.88 13.54 -22.97
CA PRO A 640 8.97 12.76 -23.57
C PRO A 640 10.16 12.62 -22.62
N ALA A 641 10.72 11.41 -22.56
CA ALA A 641 11.98 11.15 -21.86
C ALA A 641 13.15 11.93 -22.50
N PRO A 642 14.16 12.36 -21.72
CA PRO A 642 14.29 12.18 -20.27
C PRO A 642 13.64 13.30 -19.43
N GLN A 643 13.06 14.33 -20.03
CA GLN A 643 12.58 15.50 -19.28
C GLN A 643 11.22 15.27 -18.60
N GLY A 644 10.37 14.38 -19.13
CA GLY A 644 9.04 14.10 -18.57
C GLY A 644 8.10 15.31 -18.66
N ALA A 645 7.14 15.39 -17.75
CA ALA A 645 6.26 16.54 -17.51
C ALA A 645 5.87 16.62 -16.03
N THR A 646 5.57 17.83 -15.54
CA THR A 646 5.12 18.04 -14.16
C THR A 646 3.92 18.97 -14.12
N GLU A 647 2.93 18.64 -13.31
CA GLU A 647 1.82 19.52 -12.96
C GLU A 647 1.81 19.84 -11.47
N TYR A 648 1.37 21.04 -11.13
CA TYR A 648 1.14 21.51 -9.77
C TYR A 648 -0.27 22.07 -9.61
N VAL A 649 -0.84 21.85 -8.42
CA VAL A 649 -2.03 22.59 -7.94
C VAL A 649 -1.74 23.17 -6.57
N ASP A 650 -1.73 24.50 -6.46
CA ASP A 650 -1.56 25.22 -5.19
C ASP A 650 -2.92 25.43 -4.52
N LEU A 651 -3.11 24.90 -3.31
CA LEU A 651 -4.32 25.09 -2.50
C LEU A 651 -4.04 26.06 -1.34
N ASP A 652 -4.59 27.27 -1.39
CA ASP A 652 -4.52 28.24 -0.29
C ASP A 652 -5.61 27.93 0.74
N LEU A 653 -5.23 27.27 1.82
CA LEU A 653 -6.16 26.64 2.78
C LEU A 653 -7.09 27.67 3.43
N ALA A 654 -6.58 28.86 3.74
CA ALA A 654 -7.37 29.92 4.37
C ALA A 654 -8.39 30.52 3.40
N ARG A 655 -8.00 30.72 2.13
CA ARG A 655 -8.92 31.25 1.11
C ARG A 655 -10.01 30.27 0.73
N LEU A 656 -9.69 28.97 0.64
CA LEU A 656 -10.68 27.93 0.38
C LEU A 656 -11.71 27.86 1.52
N ALA A 657 -11.25 27.83 2.77
CA ALA A 657 -12.13 27.83 3.94
C ALA A 657 -13.05 29.07 3.98
N ALA A 658 -12.52 30.26 3.68
CA ALA A 658 -13.31 31.50 3.64
C ALA A 658 -14.41 31.51 2.55
N ARG A 659 -14.32 30.64 1.53
CA ARG A 659 -15.33 30.47 0.48
C ARG A 659 -16.44 29.48 0.86
N GLY A 660 -16.26 28.74 1.94
CA GLY A 660 -17.14 27.63 2.31
C GLY A 660 -16.77 26.30 1.64
N ASP A 661 -15.60 26.20 0.99
CA ASP A 661 -15.06 24.92 0.55
C ASP A 661 -14.59 24.15 1.80
N VAL A 662 -15.18 22.98 2.06
CA VAL A 662 -14.89 22.14 3.24
C VAL A 662 -14.01 20.96 2.87
N TYR A 663 -14.30 20.32 1.73
CA TYR A 663 -13.54 19.18 1.24
C TYR A 663 -12.84 19.51 -0.07
N ALA A 664 -11.57 19.14 -0.17
CA ALA A 664 -10.84 19.09 -1.43
C ALA A 664 -10.48 17.63 -1.74
N VAL A 665 -10.79 17.17 -2.96
CA VAL A 665 -10.59 15.79 -3.41
C VAL A 665 -9.66 15.82 -4.62
N PRO A 666 -8.34 15.63 -4.41
CA PRO A 666 -7.37 15.44 -5.48
C PRO A 666 -7.63 14.17 -6.27
N LEU A 667 -7.40 14.23 -7.57
CA LEU A 667 -7.53 13.13 -8.52
C LEU A 667 -6.37 13.19 -9.51
N VAL A 668 -5.85 12.02 -9.88
CA VAL A 668 -4.93 11.87 -11.01
C VAL A 668 -5.61 11.05 -12.09
N PHE A 669 -5.63 11.58 -13.31
CA PHE A 669 -6.22 10.94 -14.49
C PHE A 669 -5.15 10.57 -15.50
N SER A 670 -5.37 9.48 -16.23
CA SER A 670 -4.73 9.19 -17.51
C SER A 670 -5.74 9.47 -18.61
N PHE A 671 -5.66 10.67 -19.20
CA PHE A 671 -6.65 11.19 -20.15
C PHE A 671 -6.79 10.31 -21.39
N ASN A 672 -5.66 9.87 -21.93
CA ASN A 672 -5.61 9.02 -23.11
C ASN A 672 -5.57 7.52 -22.79
N ASN A 673 -6.02 7.14 -21.58
CA ASN A 673 -6.37 5.77 -21.20
C ASN A 673 -5.19 4.78 -21.16
N VAL A 674 -3.97 5.27 -20.88
CA VAL A 674 -2.77 4.46 -20.59
C VAL A 674 -2.81 4.01 -19.12
N PRO A 675 -2.77 2.70 -18.80
CA PRO A 675 -2.67 2.21 -17.43
C PRO A 675 -1.44 2.77 -16.71
N PHE A 676 -1.54 3.00 -15.40
CA PHE A 676 -0.40 3.51 -14.65
C PHE A 676 0.79 2.53 -14.60
N GLU A 677 0.58 1.21 -14.69
CA GLU A 677 1.70 0.24 -14.69
C GLU A 677 2.51 0.22 -15.98
N GLU A 678 1.97 0.75 -17.09
CA GLU A 678 2.71 0.89 -18.34
C GLU A 678 3.65 2.11 -18.30
N LEU A 679 3.52 2.97 -17.27
CA LEU A 679 4.31 4.17 -17.13
C LEU A 679 5.61 3.85 -16.40
N PRO A 680 6.77 4.05 -17.04
CA PRO A 680 8.05 3.68 -16.45
C PRO A 680 8.41 4.54 -15.23
N ASP A 681 7.91 5.78 -15.21
CA ASP A 681 8.18 6.76 -14.17
C ASP A 681 6.98 7.69 -14.06
N ALA A 682 6.12 7.44 -13.07
CA ALA A 682 4.94 8.26 -12.80
C ALA A 682 4.65 8.30 -11.31
N PHE A 683 4.58 9.50 -10.73
CA PHE A 683 4.36 9.68 -9.30
C PHE A 683 3.64 10.99 -8.99
N ALA A 684 2.95 11.01 -7.86
CA ALA A 684 2.25 12.18 -7.34
C ALA A 684 2.55 12.38 -5.86
N GLY A 685 2.19 13.54 -5.33
CA GLY A 685 2.44 13.86 -3.93
C GLY A 685 2.03 15.26 -3.54
N PHE A 686 2.50 15.70 -2.37
CA PHE A 686 2.25 17.06 -1.91
C PHE A 686 3.41 17.64 -1.09
N MET A 687 3.54 18.96 -1.20
CA MET A 687 4.47 19.81 -0.48
C MET A 687 3.73 20.81 0.41
N ALA A 688 4.33 21.17 1.53
CA ALA A 688 3.85 22.23 2.41
C ALA A 688 4.65 23.50 2.17
N LEU A 689 4.00 24.58 1.74
CA LEU A 689 4.65 25.85 1.46
C LEU A 689 4.27 26.91 2.51
N PRO A 690 5.23 27.75 2.95
CA PRO A 690 4.98 28.77 3.94
C PRO A 690 4.05 29.87 3.40
N ALA A 691 3.43 30.62 4.33
CA ALA A 691 2.63 31.80 3.99
C ALA A 691 3.46 32.87 3.28
N GLN A 692 4.70 33.07 3.73
CA GLN A 692 5.64 34.07 3.23
C GLN A 692 6.89 33.36 2.69
N GLY A 693 7.23 33.64 1.44
CA GLY A 693 8.34 33.02 0.71
C GLY A 693 8.12 33.13 -0.81
N PRO A 694 9.13 32.86 -1.64
CA PRO A 694 8.95 32.83 -3.08
C PRO A 694 7.97 31.71 -3.46
N ARG A 695 6.75 32.07 -3.85
CA ARG A 695 5.86 31.18 -4.62
C ARG A 695 6.32 31.19 -6.08
N ASP A 696 7.11 30.19 -6.46
CA ASP A 696 7.57 29.93 -7.83
C ASP A 696 7.29 28.47 -8.22
N ALA A 697 7.74 28.05 -9.40
CA ALA A 697 7.54 26.71 -9.95
C ALA A 697 8.57 25.68 -9.46
N SER A 698 9.35 25.98 -8.41
CA SER A 698 10.39 25.07 -7.93
C SER A 698 9.83 23.84 -7.21
N TYR A 699 10.55 22.73 -7.38
CA TYR A 699 10.40 21.52 -6.58
C TYR A 699 11.46 21.54 -5.47
N ASP A 700 11.03 21.70 -4.21
CA ASP A 700 11.95 21.66 -3.07
C ASP A 700 11.74 20.38 -2.24
N PRO A 701 12.64 19.38 -2.34
CA PRO A 701 12.49 18.09 -1.66
C PRO A 701 12.34 18.22 -0.13
N ARG A 702 12.86 19.30 0.47
CA ARG A 702 12.72 19.55 1.92
C ARG A 702 11.28 19.80 2.34
N THR A 703 10.44 20.24 1.41
CA THR A 703 9.02 20.55 1.66
C THR A 703 8.09 19.41 1.27
N VAL A 704 8.59 18.37 0.61
CA VAL A 704 7.84 17.16 0.24
C VAL A 704 7.47 16.40 1.51
N ARG A 705 6.17 16.23 1.72
CA ARG A 705 5.61 15.53 2.89
C ARG A 705 5.15 14.12 2.54
N GLN A 706 4.70 13.94 1.30
CA GLN A 706 4.38 12.63 0.75
C GLN A 706 4.68 12.61 -0.75
N ARG A 707 5.14 11.45 -1.22
CA ARG A 707 5.31 11.10 -2.63
C ARG A 707 4.93 9.64 -2.78
N PHE A 708 4.14 9.31 -3.79
CA PHE A 708 3.72 7.94 -4.07
C PHE A 708 3.70 7.69 -5.58
N ASP A 709 4.07 6.47 -5.96
CA ASP A 709 4.07 6.03 -7.35
C ASP A 709 2.63 5.78 -7.82
N LEU A 710 2.37 6.09 -9.08
CA LEU A 710 1.17 5.66 -9.76
C LEU A 710 1.43 4.27 -10.33
N ALA A 711 0.62 3.29 -9.95
CA ALA A 711 0.82 1.91 -10.37
C ALA A 711 -0.50 1.14 -10.55
N GLY A 712 -0.41 0.03 -11.28
CA GLY A 712 -1.51 -0.91 -11.57
C GLY A 712 -2.39 -0.52 -12.76
N GLU A 713 -3.26 -1.44 -13.15
CA GLU A 713 -4.20 -1.36 -14.30
C GLU A 713 -5.22 -0.20 -14.27
N SER A 714 -5.18 0.65 -13.24
CA SER A 714 -6.05 1.81 -13.16
C SER A 714 -5.57 2.97 -14.04
N ARG A 715 -6.50 3.88 -14.31
CA ARG A 715 -6.30 5.14 -15.03
C ARG A 715 -6.78 6.35 -14.24
N VAL A 716 -7.40 6.11 -13.08
CA VAL A 716 -7.88 7.15 -12.17
C VAL A 716 -7.48 6.78 -10.75
N CYS A 717 -6.83 7.72 -10.06
CA CYS A 717 -6.42 7.59 -8.68
C CYS A 717 -7.04 8.71 -7.83
N LEU A 718 -7.69 8.35 -6.73
CA LEU A 718 -8.12 9.24 -5.66
C LEU A 718 -7.19 8.94 -4.47
N PRO A 719 -6.08 9.70 -4.31
CA PRO A 719 -5.10 9.41 -3.25
C PRO A 719 -5.63 9.76 -1.87
N MET A 720 -6.33 10.89 -1.73
CA MET A 720 -6.77 11.40 -0.43
C MET A 720 -8.04 12.26 -0.53
N VAL A 721 -8.67 12.45 0.62
CA VAL A 721 -9.72 13.46 0.84
C VAL A 721 -9.20 14.44 1.89
N VAL A 722 -9.21 15.73 1.59
CA VAL A 722 -8.72 16.78 2.48
C VAL A 722 -9.90 17.51 3.13
N ASP A 723 -10.00 17.49 4.46
CA ASP A 723 -10.86 18.36 5.26
C ASP A 723 -10.11 19.65 5.55
N LEU A 724 -10.51 20.72 4.86
CA LEU A 724 -9.88 22.05 4.92
C LEU A 724 -10.17 22.73 6.26
N GLY A 725 -11.34 22.48 6.86
CA GLY A 725 -11.77 23.10 8.11
C GLY A 725 -10.98 22.58 9.31
N ARG A 726 -10.85 21.25 9.41
CA ARG A 726 -10.04 20.61 10.47
C ARG A 726 -8.55 20.54 10.13
N ARG A 727 -8.16 20.90 8.90
CA ARG A 727 -6.81 20.72 8.36
C ARG A 727 -6.33 19.28 8.51
N ARG A 728 -7.15 18.34 8.04
CA ARG A 728 -6.83 16.90 8.07
C ARG A 728 -6.95 16.32 6.67
N MET A 729 -6.22 15.24 6.41
CA MET A 729 -6.36 14.45 5.20
C MET A 729 -6.60 12.99 5.55
N LEU A 730 -7.59 12.40 4.91
CA LEU A 730 -7.83 10.96 4.92
C LEU A 730 -7.07 10.33 3.76
N TRP A 731 -6.12 9.44 4.07
CA TRP A 731 -5.39 8.67 3.08
C TRP A 731 -6.25 7.52 2.56
N THR A 732 -6.70 7.61 1.32
CA THR A 732 -7.64 6.63 0.74
C THR A 732 -6.98 5.68 -0.26
N ASP A 733 -6.00 6.14 -1.04
CA ASP A 733 -5.26 5.35 -2.02
C ASP A 733 -6.19 4.40 -2.80
N THR A 734 -7.22 4.98 -3.41
CA THR A 734 -8.33 4.26 -4.05
C THR A 734 -8.37 4.58 -5.55
N HIS A 735 -8.62 3.55 -6.34
CA HIS A 735 -8.72 3.66 -7.79
C HIS A 735 -10.18 3.64 -8.24
N LEU A 736 -10.51 4.54 -9.16
CA LEU A 736 -11.85 4.66 -9.72
C LEU A 736 -11.93 4.03 -11.12
N THR A 737 -13.12 3.60 -11.52
CA THR A 737 -13.33 2.99 -12.85
C THR A 737 -13.48 4.07 -13.93
N SER A 738 -12.72 3.97 -15.02
CA SER A 738 -12.82 4.91 -16.16
C SER A 738 -14.16 4.86 -16.89
N THR A 739 -14.96 3.80 -16.72
CA THR A 739 -16.29 3.66 -17.34
C THR A 739 -17.42 4.34 -16.55
N GLY A 740 -17.13 4.91 -15.38
CA GLY A 740 -18.13 5.50 -14.48
C GLY A 740 -18.55 6.95 -14.80
N GLY A 741 -17.98 7.58 -15.83
CA GLY A 741 -18.18 9.02 -16.06
C GLY A 741 -17.18 9.91 -15.32
N PHE A 742 -16.21 9.32 -14.62
CA PHE A 742 -15.14 10.03 -13.92
C PHE A 742 -14.10 10.66 -14.86
N GLN A 743 -14.12 10.34 -16.17
CA GLN A 743 -13.25 10.96 -17.17
C GLN A 743 -13.51 12.47 -17.39
N SER A 744 -14.58 13.03 -16.84
CA SER A 744 -14.83 14.47 -16.77
C SER A 744 -15.69 14.79 -15.54
N ILE A 745 -15.06 15.34 -14.50
CA ILE A 745 -15.74 15.68 -13.24
C ILE A 745 -16.82 16.74 -13.48
N GLY A 746 -16.49 17.80 -14.23
CA GLY A 746 -17.37 18.95 -14.43
C GLY A 746 -18.65 18.67 -15.21
N SER A 747 -18.67 17.64 -16.07
CA SER A 747 -19.84 17.35 -16.91
C SER A 747 -20.89 16.49 -16.20
N HIS A 748 -20.47 15.39 -15.54
CA HIS A 748 -21.38 14.40 -14.95
C HIS A 748 -20.79 13.66 -13.73
N GLY A 749 -19.53 13.95 -13.35
CA GLY A 749 -18.79 13.15 -12.36
C GLY A 749 -18.85 13.67 -10.91
N GLY A 750 -19.21 14.94 -10.71
CA GLY A 750 -19.21 15.60 -9.39
C GLY A 750 -20.01 14.85 -8.31
N ASP A 751 -21.27 14.49 -8.60
CA ASP A 751 -22.14 13.82 -7.61
C ASP A 751 -21.70 12.39 -7.29
N GLN A 752 -21.20 11.65 -8.28
CA GLN A 752 -20.68 10.29 -8.07
C GLN A 752 -19.37 10.31 -7.29
N LEU A 753 -18.52 11.30 -7.56
CA LEU A 753 -17.28 11.53 -6.81
C LEU A 753 -17.59 11.93 -5.38
N ALA A 754 -18.54 12.85 -5.16
CA ALA A 754 -19.02 13.24 -3.84
C ALA A 754 -19.49 12.00 -3.05
N THR A 755 -20.32 11.16 -3.66
CA THR A 755 -20.81 9.92 -3.04
C THR A 755 -19.67 8.99 -2.66
N THR A 756 -18.71 8.78 -3.56
CA THR A 756 -17.56 7.89 -3.33
C THR A 756 -16.66 8.42 -2.22
N ALA A 757 -16.29 9.70 -2.28
CA ALA A 757 -15.43 10.35 -1.29
C ALA A 757 -16.10 10.41 0.09
N ARG A 758 -17.41 10.71 0.14
CA ARG A 758 -18.22 10.66 1.37
C ARG A 758 -18.28 9.26 1.95
N ASP A 759 -18.60 8.25 1.14
CA ASP A 759 -18.70 6.86 1.60
C ASP A 759 -17.35 6.38 2.18
N LEU A 760 -16.23 6.77 1.57
CA LEU A 760 -14.89 6.51 2.11
C LEU A 760 -14.66 7.25 3.43
N TRP A 761 -14.96 8.55 3.47
CA TRP A 761 -14.82 9.39 4.67
C TRP A 761 -15.60 8.82 5.85
N ASP A 762 -16.89 8.53 5.64
CA ASP A 762 -17.77 7.97 6.65
C ASP A 762 -17.33 6.56 7.08
N GLN A 763 -16.87 5.72 6.15
CA GLN A 763 -16.40 4.36 6.49
C GLN A 763 -15.14 4.39 7.36
N PHE A 764 -14.15 5.21 7.01
CA PHE A 764 -12.89 5.26 7.73
C PHE A 764 -12.99 6.04 9.03
N GLY A 765 -13.85 7.06 9.09
CA GLY A 765 -14.16 7.81 10.31
C GLY A 765 -15.10 7.10 11.28
N SER A 766 -15.65 5.92 10.93
CA SER A 766 -16.66 5.27 11.77
C SER A 766 -16.11 4.53 13.00
N GLY A 767 -14.80 4.49 13.22
CA GLY A 767 -14.19 3.67 14.29
C GLY A 767 -14.27 2.15 14.06
N SER A 768 -14.63 1.69 12.85
CA SER A 768 -14.78 0.25 12.55
C SER A 768 -13.45 -0.47 12.27
N ARG A 769 -12.32 0.20 12.43
CA ARG A 769 -10.99 -0.35 12.17
C ARG A 769 -10.14 -0.19 13.42
N THR A 770 -9.37 -1.23 13.71
CA THR A 770 -8.35 -1.16 14.75
C THR A 770 -7.22 -0.24 14.29
N THR A 771 -6.75 0.58 15.22
CA THR A 771 -5.76 1.63 15.02
C THR A 771 -4.40 1.23 15.58
N LEU A 772 -3.34 1.96 15.23
CA LEU A 772 -2.03 1.77 15.85
C LEU A 772 -2.04 2.21 17.31
N TRP A 773 -2.93 3.13 17.71
CA TRP A 773 -3.20 3.43 19.12
C TRP A 773 -3.67 2.20 19.87
N ASP A 774 -4.71 1.52 19.37
CA ASP A 774 -5.21 0.29 19.98
C ASP A 774 -4.09 -0.75 20.16
N LEU A 775 -3.33 -1.00 19.09
CA LEU A 775 -2.24 -1.96 19.08
C LEU A 775 -1.14 -1.59 20.09
N ALA A 776 -0.75 -0.32 20.12
CA ALA A 776 0.30 0.19 20.99
C ALA A 776 -0.13 0.18 22.46
N VAL A 777 -1.39 0.51 22.76
CA VAL A 777 -1.96 0.45 24.12
C VAL A 777 -1.98 -0.99 24.64
N TRP A 778 -2.48 -1.96 23.87
CA TRP A 778 -2.46 -3.36 24.33
C TRP A 778 -1.04 -3.89 24.52
N ARG A 779 -0.12 -3.54 23.62
CA ARG A 779 1.28 -3.92 23.76
C ARG A 779 1.91 -3.31 25.01
N ALA A 780 1.67 -2.03 25.26
CA ALA A 780 2.16 -1.31 26.42
C ALA A 780 1.58 -1.88 27.72
N ALA A 781 0.25 -2.06 27.78
CA ALA A 781 -0.43 -2.59 28.95
C ALA A 781 -0.02 -4.02 29.31
N ALA A 782 0.32 -4.83 28.29
CA ALA A 782 0.79 -6.20 28.48
C ALA A 782 2.26 -6.30 28.94
N ARG A 783 3.10 -5.30 28.62
CA ARG A 783 4.57 -5.40 28.77
C ARG A 783 5.21 -4.32 29.66
N SER A 784 4.45 -3.33 30.10
CA SER A 784 4.97 -2.20 30.88
C SER A 784 4.18 -1.97 32.17
N PRO A 785 4.86 -1.70 33.29
CA PRO A 785 4.22 -1.28 34.53
C PRO A 785 3.79 0.20 34.49
N GLU A 786 4.43 1.01 33.63
CA GLU A 786 4.15 2.43 33.46
C GLU A 786 4.00 2.78 31.96
N VAL A 787 3.01 3.62 31.65
CA VAL A 787 2.74 4.14 30.30
C VAL A 787 2.65 5.67 30.37
N ALA A 788 3.45 6.35 29.56
CA ALA A 788 3.35 7.78 29.33
C ALA A 788 2.66 8.03 27.99
N VAL A 789 1.69 8.94 27.96
CA VAL A 789 0.98 9.34 26.75
C VAL A 789 1.25 10.81 26.46
N VAL A 790 1.73 11.08 25.26
CA VAL A 790 1.93 12.42 24.72
C VAL A 790 0.66 12.85 23.99
N CYS A 791 0.09 13.99 24.39
CA CYS A 791 -1.01 14.65 23.72
C CYS A 791 -0.55 16.03 23.25
N ARG A 792 -0.72 16.36 21.96
CA ARG A 792 -0.33 17.67 21.41
C ARG A 792 -1.50 18.63 21.21
N GLU A 793 -2.69 18.09 20.96
CA GLU A 793 -3.91 18.87 20.75
C GLU A 793 -5.07 18.33 21.60
N PRO A 794 -6.05 19.18 21.97
CA PRO A 794 -6.08 20.64 21.78
C PRO A 794 -5.13 21.40 22.74
N GLU A 795 -4.75 20.78 23.86
CA GLU A 795 -3.79 21.35 24.82
C GLU A 795 -2.62 20.37 25.02
N PRO A 796 -1.37 20.79 24.74
CA PRO A 796 -0.18 19.97 24.96
C PRO A 796 -0.06 19.47 26.41
N ALA A 797 -0.02 18.15 26.58
CA ALA A 797 0.07 17.52 27.89
C ALA A 797 0.83 16.19 27.84
N LEU A 798 1.41 15.83 28.99
CA LEU A 798 1.96 14.52 29.27
C LEU A 798 1.11 13.84 30.34
N LEU A 799 0.52 12.70 30.01
CA LEU A 799 -0.25 11.87 30.93
C LEU A 799 0.60 10.68 31.34
N ARG A 800 0.53 10.29 32.62
CA ARG A 800 1.25 9.13 33.14
C ARG A 800 0.28 8.17 33.80
N TYR A 801 0.42 6.91 33.41
CA TYR A 801 -0.37 5.79 33.86
C TYR A 801 0.52 4.77 34.54
N ARG A 802 0.19 4.38 35.77
CA ARG A 802 0.83 3.28 36.48
C ARG A 802 -0.20 2.19 36.72
N ARG A 803 0.16 0.96 36.37
CA ARG A 803 -0.70 -0.20 36.61
C ARG A 803 -0.89 -0.39 38.12
N ARG A 804 -2.14 -0.39 38.58
CA ARG A 804 -2.48 -0.56 40.00
C ARG A 804 -2.33 -2.04 40.42
N PRO A 805 -2.07 -2.34 41.71
CA PRO A 805 -1.84 -3.72 42.16
C PRO A 805 -2.98 -4.72 41.82
N ASP A 806 -4.23 -4.29 41.92
CA ASP A 806 -5.42 -5.11 41.66
C ASP A 806 -5.96 -4.97 40.23
N GLU A 807 -5.23 -4.28 39.35
CA GLU A 807 -5.65 -3.99 37.99
C GLU A 807 -5.05 -5.01 37.02
N ASP A 808 -5.90 -5.75 36.31
CA ASP A 808 -5.44 -6.61 35.23
C ASP A 808 -4.98 -5.81 34.00
N ALA A 809 -4.33 -6.47 33.04
CA ALA A 809 -3.83 -5.78 31.85
C ALA A 809 -4.95 -5.22 30.96
N ALA A 810 -6.15 -5.79 31.01
CA ALA A 810 -7.28 -5.33 30.21
C ALA A 810 -7.90 -4.06 30.79
N ALA A 811 -8.09 -4.00 32.10
CA ALA A 811 -8.51 -2.80 32.82
C ALA A 811 -7.50 -1.67 32.65
N PHE A 812 -6.20 -1.98 32.76
CA PHE A 812 -5.13 -1.00 32.54
C PHE A 812 -5.12 -0.47 31.10
N ALA A 813 -5.25 -1.37 30.10
CA ALA A 813 -5.39 -0.97 28.70
C ALA A 813 -6.62 -0.09 28.47
N GLY A 814 -7.75 -0.40 29.12
CA GLY A 814 -8.99 0.39 29.04
C GLY A 814 -8.78 1.83 29.51
N ARG A 815 -8.15 2.02 30.68
CA ARG A 815 -7.83 3.37 31.19
C ARG A 815 -6.92 4.17 30.28
N VAL A 816 -5.81 3.55 29.85
CA VAL A 816 -4.87 4.19 28.93
C VAL A 816 -5.57 4.55 27.61
N SER A 817 -6.35 3.63 27.04
CA SER A 817 -7.05 3.81 25.76
C SER A 817 -8.08 4.95 25.80
N ALA A 818 -8.83 5.06 26.91
CA ALA A 818 -9.83 6.11 27.13
C ALA A 818 -9.21 7.46 27.48
N LEU A 819 -7.90 7.51 27.79
CA LEU A 819 -7.20 8.68 28.33
C LEU A 819 -7.79 9.18 29.67
N GLU A 820 -8.35 8.26 30.47
CA GLU A 820 -9.07 8.54 31.71
C GLU A 820 -8.33 7.98 32.94
N ASP A 821 -8.54 8.61 34.09
CA ASP A 821 -7.96 8.18 35.38
C ASP A 821 -6.43 8.03 35.37
N ALA A 822 -5.72 8.92 34.66
CA ALA A 822 -4.27 9.02 34.74
C ALA A 822 -3.83 9.38 36.17
N GLU A 823 -2.75 8.76 36.66
CA GLU A 823 -2.14 9.13 37.94
C GLU A 823 -1.63 10.58 37.93
N GLU A 824 -1.24 11.07 36.75
CA GLU A 824 -0.72 12.42 36.58
C GLU A 824 -1.05 12.96 35.18
N ARG A 825 -1.57 14.19 35.12
CA ARG A 825 -1.74 14.96 33.88
C ARG A 825 -1.02 16.29 34.02
N ARG A 826 0.09 16.45 33.29
CA ARG A 826 0.89 17.68 33.30
C ARG A 826 0.70 18.42 31.98
N PRO A 827 0.09 19.62 31.96
CA PRO A 827 0.22 20.53 30.84
C PRO A 827 1.71 20.81 30.61
N HIS A 828 2.19 20.65 29.37
CA HIS A 828 3.60 20.84 29.07
C HIS A 828 3.75 21.47 27.68
N PRO A 829 4.44 22.61 27.53
CA PRO A 829 4.55 23.30 26.24
C PRO A 829 5.29 22.49 25.17
N ASP A 830 6.15 21.57 25.59
CA ASP A 830 6.89 20.65 24.73
C ASP A 830 6.86 19.22 25.33
N PRO A 831 5.74 18.48 25.17
CA PRO A 831 5.60 17.18 25.81
C PRO A 831 6.61 16.14 25.27
N ASP A 832 7.12 16.35 24.05
CA ASP A 832 8.14 15.50 23.43
C ASP A 832 9.47 15.55 24.19
N ALA A 833 9.94 16.77 24.54
CA ALA A 833 11.15 16.93 25.34
C ALA A 833 10.99 16.35 26.76
N ALA A 834 9.85 16.60 27.40
CA ALA A 834 9.56 16.09 28.75
C ALA A 834 9.58 14.55 28.80
N VAL A 835 8.98 13.89 27.81
CA VAL A 835 8.95 12.43 27.77
C VAL A 835 10.29 11.83 27.38
N ALA A 836 11.10 12.53 26.56
CA ALA A 836 12.46 12.13 26.24
C ALA A 836 13.36 12.12 27.48
N GLU A 837 13.21 13.10 28.38
CA GLU A 837 13.89 13.13 29.67
C GLU A 837 13.43 11.98 30.58
N LEU A 838 12.11 11.74 30.66
CA LEU A 838 11.53 10.66 31.45
C LEU A 838 12.04 9.27 31.00
N ALA A 839 12.19 9.05 29.70
CA ALA A 839 12.65 7.77 29.14
C ALA A 839 14.19 7.62 29.12
N CYS A 840 14.96 8.63 29.54
CA CYS A 840 16.42 8.62 29.51
C CYS A 840 17.01 7.43 30.29
N GLY A 841 17.86 6.64 29.64
CA GLY A 841 18.53 5.49 30.27
C GLY A 841 17.63 4.28 30.55
N THR A 842 16.35 4.31 30.17
CA THR A 842 15.41 3.21 30.43
C THR A 842 15.28 2.26 29.24
N ARG A 843 14.78 1.05 29.48
CA ARG A 843 14.30 0.18 28.41
C ARG A 843 12.85 0.54 28.06
N VAL A 844 12.65 1.15 26.90
CA VAL A 844 11.39 1.78 26.48
C VAL A 844 10.79 1.13 25.23
N PHE A 845 9.45 1.08 25.20
CA PHE A 845 8.70 1.01 23.95
C PHE A 845 8.22 2.39 23.57
N LEU A 846 8.74 2.94 22.48
CA LEU A 846 8.33 4.24 21.93
C LEU A 846 7.46 4.01 20.70
N ALA A 847 6.25 4.58 20.68
CA ALA A 847 5.36 4.53 19.52
C ALA A 847 4.80 5.91 19.22
N THR A 848 5.22 6.50 18.10
CA THR A 848 4.90 7.90 17.76
C THR A 848 4.46 8.07 16.32
N VAL A 849 3.76 9.17 16.01
CA VAL A 849 3.50 9.54 14.61
C VAL A 849 4.78 10.12 13.99
N HIS A 850 5.47 10.99 14.73
CA HIS A 850 6.72 11.62 14.29
C HIS A 850 7.90 11.12 15.12
N GLY A 851 9.04 10.90 14.48
CA GLY A 851 10.32 10.57 15.13
C GLY A 851 10.95 11.77 15.83
N SER A 852 10.18 12.61 16.54
CA SER A 852 10.68 13.79 17.27
C SER A 852 11.29 13.41 18.62
N ILE A 853 10.79 12.35 19.26
CA ILE A 853 11.21 11.93 20.60
C ILE A 853 12.47 11.06 20.52
N GLY A 854 13.58 11.56 21.07
CA GLY A 854 14.90 10.90 21.08
C GLY A 854 15.49 10.80 22.48
N PRO A 855 15.08 9.81 23.30
CA PRO A 855 15.56 9.70 24.68
C PRO A 855 17.01 9.23 24.71
N ALA A 856 17.87 9.97 25.41
CA ALA A 856 19.29 9.67 25.51
C ALA A 856 19.52 8.35 26.28
N ARG A 857 20.43 7.51 25.79
CA ARG A 857 20.81 6.21 26.41
C ARG A 857 19.66 5.22 26.63
N ALA A 858 18.49 5.46 26.03
CA ALA A 858 17.38 4.53 26.12
C ALA A 858 17.61 3.32 25.21
N SER A 859 17.11 2.15 25.61
CA SER A 859 17.15 0.92 24.79
C SER A 859 15.75 0.40 24.55
N GLY A 860 15.59 -0.59 23.66
CA GLY A 860 14.29 -1.22 23.41
C GLY A 860 13.82 -1.04 21.98
N THR A 861 12.59 -0.60 21.80
CA THR A 861 11.91 -0.64 20.48
C THR A 861 11.24 0.69 20.19
N CYS A 862 11.37 1.18 18.95
CA CYS A 862 10.77 2.43 18.49
C CYS A 862 9.96 2.20 17.19
N TYR A 863 8.67 2.52 17.22
CA TYR A 863 7.84 2.73 16.05
C TYR A 863 7.64 4.22 15.81
N ARG A 864 7.82 4.65 14.56
CA ARG A 864 7.45 6.00 14.11
C ARG A 864 7.04 6.02 12.64
N LEU A 865 5.96 6.72 12.31
CA LEU A 865 5.50 6.85 10.91
C LEU A 865 6.43 7.76 10.10
N PHE A 866 6.62 9.00 10.55
CA PHE A 866 7.48 9.98 9.88
C PHE A 866 8.85 10.07 10.55
N PRO A 867 9.96 10.12 9.79
CA PRO A 867 11.29 10.31 10.34
C PRO A 867 11.44 11.63 11.08
N GLY A 868 12.43 11.70 11.99
CA GLY A 868 12.77 12.92 12.71
C GLY A 868 14.05 12.80 13.53
N ALA A 869 14.36 13.81 14.34
CA ALA A 869 15.60 13.89 15.11
C ALA A 869 15.77 12.74 16.14
N GLY A 870 14.67 12.18 16.63
CA GLY A 870 14.66 11.00 17.50
C GLY A 870 15.21 9.73 16.84
N ASP A 871 15.29 9.69 15.51
CA ASP A 871 15.98 8.63 14.77
C ASP A 871 17.50 8.66 14.96
N ALA A 872 18.07 9.58 15.75
CA ALA A 872 19.50 9.56 16.07
C ALA A 872 19.90 8.45 17.06
N SER A 873 18.95 7.83 17.76
CA SER A 873 19.27 6.78 18.74
C SER A 873 19.79 5.51 18.08
N GLU A 874 20.98 5.06 18.48
CA GLU A 874 21.60 3.81 18.01
C GLU A 874 21.11 2.58 18.78
N SER A 875 20.63 2.77 20.01
CA SER A 875 20.23 1.69 20.93
C SER A 875 18.74 1.34 20.87
N LEU A 876 17.93 2.12 20.15
CA LEU A 876 16.53 1.82 19.88
C LEU A 876 16.39 1.05 18.57
N ASN A 877 15.81 -0.15 18.66
CA ASN A 877 15.51 -0.95 17.48
C ASN A 877 14.27 -0.39 16.79
N ARG A 878 14.44 0.13 15.57
CA ARG A 878 13.32 0.64 14.78
C ARG A 878 12.47 -0.51 14.24
N VAL A 879 11.17 -0.41 14.44
CA VAL A 879 10.17 -1.33 13.89
C VAL A 879 9.14 -0.56 13.07
N THR A 880 8.51 -1.24 12.14
CA THR A 880 7.38 -0.72 11.37
C THR A 880 6.05 -1.21 11.94
N ALA A 881 4.93 -0.68 11.43
CA ALA A 881 3.60 -1.11 11.83
C ALA A 881 3.37 -2.61 11.60
N GLY A 882 3.83 -3.17 10.48
CA GLY A 882 3.66 -4.59 10.23
C GLY A 882 4.59 -5.49 11.04
N ASP A 883 5.70 -4.98 11.59
CA ASP A 883 6.51 -5.71 12.57
C ASP A 883 5.77 -5.82 13.91
N LEU A 884 5.12 -4.73 14.35
CA LEU A 884 4.25 -4.75 15.54
C LEU A 884 3.10 -5.76 15.38
N VAL A 885 2.52 -5.87 14.18
CA VAL A 885 1.51 -6.89 13.86
C VAL A 885 2.11 -8.30 13.80
N ALA A 886 3.36 -8.45 13.34
CA ALA A 886 4.02 -9.74 13.27
C ALA A 886 4.28 -10.34 14.67
N GLU A 887 4.54 -9.50 15.68
CA GLU A 887 4.68 -9.92 17.09
C GLU A 887 3.43 -10.68 17.60
N LEU A 888 2.25 -10.32 17.11
CA LEU A 888 0.99 -10.99 17.47
C LEU A 888 0.88 -12.43 16.94
N GLY A 889 1.86 -12.99 16.25
CA GLY A 889 1.84 -14.42 15.94
C GLY A 889 2.98 -15.21 16.55
N SER A 890 3.86 -14.59 17.35
CA SER A 890 5.06 -15.22 17.94
C SER A 890 4.78 -16.24 19.06
N GLY A 891 3.54 -16.72 19.22
CA GLY A 891 3.14 -17.70 20.23
C GLY A 891 2.25 -18.81 19.68
N LEU A 892 2.37 -19.09 18.38
CA LEU A 892 1.60 -20.06 17.62
C LEU A 892 2.38 -21.35 17.35
#